data_AF-A0A2D7ETA4-F1
#
_entry.id   AF-A0A2D7ETA4-F1
#
_cell.length_a   1.000
_cell.length_b   1.000
_cell.length_c   1.000
_cell.angle_alpha   90.00
_cell.angle_beta   90.00
_cell.angle_gamma   90.00
#
_symmetry.space_group_name_H-M   'P 1'
#
loop_
_entity.id
_entity.type
_entity.pdbx_description
1 polymer ?
#
loop_
_entity_poly.entity_id
_entity_poly.type
_entity_poly.pdbx_seq_one_letter_code
_entity_poly.pdbx_strand_id
1 'polypeptide(L)'
;MGNSRVRVLVLLLSTFFSFLLIQPASAVQISEFNESNFESFLPIIVAFAIAIPIWRWFIPTQLSNLQVAFEIDDDLYEVHKITGNLADARTLLSSVLYGLGLYMMGMTGVLILIAELMFEAEIYFRPNLLIAGILILIPVLISPWETLNTQLGMKSNNAKSKAFVLGSLLRRFTTLLLLIGVTLATLLYGIQLSPDNTLSPVWLAAGMLTFMSPTIMAYGRIMGASWNMLIINKWRTANGRPNPIDPKKPGFLNRLFSLILVLFLLTMPITALNGIVTVFFVLFQKPDNATEVLNFGGIIGHSIYERIDLISELLFHWEFIKALPQFLSLYLSLNIAIVGLAFIFELTRNLILGGQSFGGLFGVTLDSPREIRTEVKAQKRQLTFAFAGFSGYTVLLLVLVCYKEFGGLMPFTDWLEARGFDEGNRLLTTWMFIAFGQAIFLFTWLLSIIKYSPLLKLKFDLNPDERREGAVQFAGGDWMRELVDDAAIKEDIDGLIQFQRRSISGDPALVRHEKARAQMWELALRGLWPKAIEEAKKVLAQAGGEDDIARMLIAVGHMASRRLDAAREALHGLQQPEGYDEPELLAFVCEWLDPWQGMVTEDDFWDWENNSCIDHLQALMRMLRGWQPAPNDETIHNDRLTRVAQLSMISLMRAQRKHDEALELSLKLVREEPTGVRPRIAAALCLIDKGDWHSARSILSELKESDSQDPRVLALSSILGQVVDEEELEVALAVSQGKSMKKWINSAPVNAVAGVMVKGGMDEAISANVLIASHEATRRGMPPIFSESILMKIFHWLVLLPTWIVLGIFTSQEIGQAQGLVVALTLTMIQFGSRRFSRQQRRIIRHRDQKAMLVYSKRMKRFKVAPERSNIPVGTHMLLSGMLVTVNGVVLDVGLPGWMTERLPKDSEKSVKARLRRQAKAMSKSRPPRLQPLGEGWWLKRPKEEGADVPVLERLIGPVAYRGRQQYIQKKSGRPAPTKSSSRPGQKRNVSSMNLGNRGIPQNTRVSERTQRLNKPVKNFKVGTKSTGPNVRPSSLRSSTKESDDDYVSFD
;
A
#
# COMPACT_ATOMS: atom_id res chain seq x y z
N MET A 1 -9.21 21.95 -43.76
CA MET A 1 -7.76 22.21 -43.58
C MET A 1 -7.31 23.61 -44.06
N GLY A 2 -7.99 24.29 -45.00
CA GLY A 2 -7.57 25.60 -45.52
C GLY A 2 -7.59 26.77 -44.53
N ASN A 3 -8.66 26.94 -43.74
CA ASN A 3 -8.82 28.12 -42.88
C ASN A 3 -7.88 28.18 -41.66
N SER A 4 -7.33 27.06 -41.20
CA SER A 4 -6.37 27.05 -40.07
C SER A 4 -4.99 27.56 -40.47
N ARG A 5 -4.55 27.29 -41.71
CA ARG A 5 -3.26 27.76 -42.22
C ARG A 5 -3.27 29.25 -42.46
N VAL A 6 -4.36 29.79 -43.00
CA VAL A 6 -4.53 31.23 -43.21
C VAL A 6 -4.57 31.97 -41.87
N ARG A 7 -5.25 31.45 -40.86
CA ARG A 7 -5.26 32.06 -39.52
C ARG A 7 -3.89 32.04 -38.84
N VAL A 8 -3.13 30.95 -38.95
CA VAL A 8 -1.77 30.85 -38.42
C VAL A 8 -0.81 31.78 -39.16
N LEU A 9 -0.97 31.90 -40.48
CA LEU A 9 -0.15 32.77 -41.31
C LEU A 9 -0.46 34.24 -41.05
N VAL A 10 -1.73 34.61 -40.85
CA VAL A 10 -2.15 35.96 -40.44
C VAL A 10 -1.70 36.28 -39.03
N LEU A 11 -1.72 35.32 -38.09
CA LEU A 11 -1.17 35.49 -36.74
C LEU A 11 0.34 35.70 -36.78
N LEU A 12 1.06 34.91 -37.58
CA LEU A 12 2.50 35.05 -37.77
C LEU A 12 2.85 36.39 -38.44
N LEU A 13 2.07 36.81 -39.44
CA LEU A 13 2.21 38.12 -40.09
C LEU A 13 1.86 39.27 -39.14
N SER A 14 0.84 39.14 -38.29
CA SER A 14 0.49 40.19 -37.32
C SER A 14 1.54 40.29 -36.20
N THR A 15 2.11 39.16 -35.76
CA THR A 15 3.25 39.15 -34.82
C THR A 15 4.54 39.70 -35.45
N PHE A 16 4.73 39.49 -36.76
CA PHE A 16 5.87 40.02 -37.49
C PHE A 16 5.73 41.53 -37.76
N PHE A 17 4.52 42.02 -38.08
CA PHE A 17 4.26 43.45 -38.27
C PHE A 17 4.26 44.25 -36.97
N SER A 18 3.86 43.65 -35.84
CA SER A 18 4.03 44.27 -34.52
C SER A 18 5.50 44.37 -34.09
N PHE A 19 6.37 43.51 -34.65
CA PHE A 19 7.83 43.58 -34.46
C PHE A 19 8.49 44.76 -35.20
N LEU A 20 7.85 45.30 -36.25
CA LEU A 20 8.40 46.35 -37.13
C LEU A 20 8.07 47.80 -36.67
N LEU A 21 7.26 47.99 -35.63
CA LEU A 21 6.74 49.30 -35.17
C LEU A 21 7.31 49.76 -33.82
N ILE A 22 8.49 49.28 -33.41
CA ILE A 22 8.95 49.41 -32.02
C ILE A 22 9.99 50.52 -31.84
N GLN A 23 9.78 51.38 -30.84
CA GLN A 23 10.75 52.34 -30.34
C GLN A 23 11.63 51.72 -29.22
N PRO A 24 12.93 52.06 -29.16
CA PRO A 24 13.82 51.62 -28.09
C PRO A 24 13.49 52.34 -26.78
N ALA A 25 13.18 51.57 -25.74
CA ALA A 25 12.93 52.07 -24.39
C ALA A 25 14.16 51.81 -23.50
N SER A 26 14.57 52.79 -22.70
CA SER A 26 15.81 52.74 -21.90
C SER A 26 15.62 53.06 -20.41
N ALA A 27 14.39 53.34 -19.95
CA ALA A 27 14.14 53.68 -18.55
C ALA A 27 12.83 53.05 -18.05
N VAL A 28 12.91 52.40 -16.87
CA VAL A 28 11.77 51.78 -16.18
C VAL A 28 11.26 52.75 -15.10
N GLN A 29 9.99 53.15 -15.18
CA GLN A 29 9.29 53.99 -14.20
C GLN A 29 8.19 53.18 -13.50
N ILE A 30 7.93 53.46 -12.22
CA ILE A 30 6.87 52.82 -11.44
C ILE A 30 5.81 53.86 -11.13
N SER A 31 4.59 53.69 -11.64
CA SER A 31 3.47 54.60 -11.41
C SER A 31 2.74 54.28 -10.10
N GLU A 32 2.36 55.34 -9.36
CA GLU A 32 1.65 55.24 -8.09
C GLU A 32 0.12 55.27 -8.25
N PHE A 33 -0.61 54.85 -7.21
CA PHE A 33 -2.06 54.68 -7.24
C PHE A 33 -2.83 55.97 -7.57
N ASN A 34 -2.25 57.15 -7.33
CA ASN A 34 -2.91 58.44 -7.54
C ASN A 34 -3.00 58.86 -9.02
N GLU A 35 -2.30 58.18 -9.93
CA GLU A 35 -2.26 58.47 -11.37
C GLU A 35 -3.03 57.41 -12.20
N SER A 36 -4.04 56.75 -11.60
CA SER A 36 -4.67 55.57 -12.20
C SER A 36 -5.65 55.90 -13.33
N ASN A 37 -5.38 55.38 -14.53
CA ASN A 37 -6.36 55.24 -15.62
C ASN A 37 -6.89 53.80 -15.68
N PHE A 38 -8.07 53.58 -16.29
CA PHE A 38 -8.61 52.22 -16.49
C PHE A 38 -7.65 51.31 -17.27
N GLU A 39 -6.86 51.91 -18.17
CA GLU A 39 -5.86 51.23 -18.98
C GLU A 39 -4.75 50.57 -18.14
N SER A 40 -4.39 51.16 -16.99
CA SER A 40 -3.40 50.61 -16.06
C SER A 40 -3.84 49.28 -15.42
N PHE A 41 -5.11 48.89 -15.49
CA PHE A 41 -5.63 47.59 -15.00
C PHE A 41 -5.80 46.53 -16.10
N LEU A 42 -5.63 46.90 -17.38
CA LEU A 42 -5.71 45.95 -18.50
C LEU A 42 -4.77 44.75 -18.36
N PRO A 43 -3.52 44.90 -17.88
CA PRO A 43 -2.61 43.76 -17.70
C PRO A 43 -3.18 42.64 -16.82
N ILE A 44 -3.82 43.00 -15.71
CA ILE A 44 -4.49 42.04 -14.82
C ILE A 44 -5.66 41.36 -15.53
N ILE A 45 -6.53 42.15 -16.17
CA ILE A 45 -7.74 41.62 -16.83
C ILE A 45 -7.33 40.60 -17.89
N VAL A 46 -6.30 40.90 -18.69
CA VAL A 46 -5.77 40.02 -19.72
C VAL A 46 -5.13 38.77 -19.12
N ALA A 47 -4.32 38.91 -18.08
CA ALA A 47 -3.71 37.77 -17.40
C ALA A 47 -4.77 36.79 -16.85
N PHE A 48 -5.84 37.29 -16.22
CA PHE A 48 -6.95 36.47 -15.75
C PHE A 48 -7.77 35.88 -16.90
N ALA A 49 -8.02 36.64 -17.97
CA ALA A 49 -8.71 36.16 -19.16
C ALA A 49 -7.96 35.01 -19.85
N ILE A 50 -6.63 34.98 -19.77
CA ILE A 50 -5.77 33.87 -20.24
C ILE A 50 -5.73 32.73 -19.22
N ALA A 51 -5.67 33.02 -17.92
CA ALA A 51 -5.59 31.99 -16.88
C ALA A 51 -6.85 31.10 -16.79
N ILE A 52 -8.05 31.66 -17.02
CA ILE A 52 -9.32 30.92 -16.98
C ILE A 52 -9.39 29.76 -18.01
N PRO A 53 -9.14 29.98 -19.32
CA PRO A 53 -9.14 28.90 -20.31
C PRO A 53 -8.00 27.90 -20.07
N ILE A 54 -6.84 28.35 -19.54
CA ILE A 54 -5.77 27.42 -19.12
C ILE A 54 -6.31 26.46 -18.05
N TRP A 55 -6.95 26.99 -17.00
CA TRP A 55 -7.49 26.19 -15.91
C TRP A 55 -8.63 25.24 -16.35
N ARG A 56 -9.59 25.73 -17.14
CA ARG A 56 -10.81 24.97 -17.48
C ARG A 56 -10.65 23.98 -18.63
N TRP A 57 -9.73 24.25 -19.56
CA TRP A 57 -9.57 23.47 -20.78
C TRP A 57 -8.17 22.90 -20.93
N PHE A 58 -7.11 23.72 -20.82
CA PHE A 58 -5.74 23.26 -21.10
C PHE A 58 -5.23 22.24 -20.06
N ILE A 59 -5.39 22.49 -18.77
CA ILE A 59 -4.90 21.57 -17.74
C ILE A 59 -5.60 20.20 -17.80
N PRO A 60 -6.95 20.13 -17.88
CA PRO A 60 -7.64 18.85 -18.05
C PRO A 60 -7.28 18.11 -19.34
N THR A 61 -7.00 18.82 -20.45
CA THR A 61 -6.56 18.14 -21.69
C THR A 61 -5.16 17.55 -21.54
N GLN A 62 -4.24 18.24 -20.85
CA GLN A 62 -2.89 17.71 -20.60
C GLN A 62 -2.86 16.52 -19.64
N LEU A 63 -3.84 16.40 -18.75
CA LEU A 63 -4.02 15.23 -17.89
C LEU A 63 -4.99 14.18 -18.47
N SER A 64 -5.45 14.36 -19.71
CA SER A 64 -6.18 13.29 -20.41
C SER A 64 -5.18 12.23 -20.88
N ASN A 65 -5.49 10.94 -20.70
CA ASN A 65 -4.59 9.81 -20.94
C ASN A 65 -3.43 9.68 -19.94
N LEU A 66 -3.65 9.95 -18.66
CA LEU A 66 -2.71 9.55 -17.61
C LEU A 66 -2.61 8.02 -17.59
N GLN A 67 -1.39 7.50 -17.49
CA GLN A 67 -1.11 6.08 -17.53
C GLN A 67 -0.25 5.65 -16.34
N VAL A 68 -0.42 4.40 -15.93
CA VAL A 68 0.38 3.74 -14.88
C VAL A 68 0.93 2.46 -15.44
N ALA A 69 2.24 2.23 -15.25
CA ALA A 69 2.88 0.98 -15.61
C ALA A 69 3.27 0.22 -14.34
N PHE A 70 2.94 -1.07 -14.27
CA PHE A 70 3.44 -1.92 -13.20
C PHE A 70 3.90 -3.27 -13.73
N GLU A 71 4.89 -3.82 -13.04
CA GLU A 71 5.49 -5.11 -13.35
C GLU A 71 4.56 -6.24 -12.93
N ILE A 72 4.35 -7.17 -13.87
CA ILE A 72 3.53 -8.37 -13.68
C ILE A 72 4.41 -9.61 -13.68
N ASP A 73 5.38 -9.65 -14.60
CA ASP A 73 6.31 -10.75 -14.84
C ASP A 73 7.69 -10.17 -15.18
N ASP A 74 8.73 -10.99 -15.14
CA ASP A 74 10.12 -10.54 -15.36
C ASP A 74 10.24 -9.78 -16.70
N ASP A 75 10.66 -8.52 -16.62
CA ASP A 75 10.81 -7.57 -17.74
C ASP A 75 9.51 -7.24 -18.53
N LEU A 76 8.32 -7.58 -18.01
CA LEU A 76 7.01 -7.31 -18.65
C LEU A 76 6.13 -6.40 -17.80
N TYR A 77 5.79 -5.24 -18.37
CA TYR A 77 4.97 -4.20 -17.75
C TYR A 77 3.64 -4.05 -18.48
N GLU A 78 2.52 -4.03 -17.75
CA GLU A 78 1.23 -3.61 -18.29
C GLU A 78 1.00 -2.13 -18.02
N VAL A 79 0.49 -1.43 -19.04
CA VAL A 79 0.19 0.00 -18.97
C VAL A 79 -1.32 0.18 -18.95
N HIS A 80 -1.81 0.80 -17.88
CA HIS A 80 -3.23 1.02 -17.62
C HIS A 80 -3.57 2.50 -17.71
N LYS A 81 -4.76 2.84 -18.22
CA LYS A 81 -5.23 4.24 -18.29
C LYS A 81 -5.91 4.62 -16.97
N ILE A 82 -5.46 5.69 -16.31
CA ILE A 82 -6.16 6.33 -15.18
C ILE A 82 -7.29 7.22 -15.70
N THR A 83 -6.98 8.09 -16.66
CA THR A 83 -7.93 9.04 -17.24
C THR A 83 -8.09 8.74 -18.73
N GLY A 84 -9.29 8.36 -19.16
CA GLY A 84 -9.56 8.15 -20.59
C GLY A 84 -10.00 9.45 -21.26
N ASN A 85 -10.95 10.13 -20.61
CA ASN A 85 -11.63 11.31 -21.14
C ASN A 85 -11.34 12.58 -20.34
N LEU A 86 -11.71 13.71 -20.91
CA LEU A 86 -11.62 15.03 -20.27
C LEU A 86 -12.49 15.12 -19.00
N ALA A 87 -13.59 14.35 -18.94
CA ALA A 87 -14.42 14.23 -17.75
C ALA A 87 -13.67 13.57 -16.59
N ASP A 88 -12.98 12.45 -16.84
CA ASP A 88 -12.20 11.71 -15.84
C ASP A 88 -11.03 12.56 -15.31
N ALA A 89 -10.38 13.33 -16.20
CA ALA A 89 -9.35 14.27 -15.79
C ALA A 89 -9.91 15.37 -14.87
N ARG A 90 -11.13 15.87 -15.12
CA ARG A 90 -11.80 16.85 -14.26
C ARG A 90 -12.21 16.28 -12.90
N THR A 91 -12.74 15.06 -12.86
CA THR A 91 -13.10 14.40 -11.59
C THR A 91 -11.85 14.19 -10.72
N LEU A 92 -10.75 13.75 -11.33
CA LEU A 92 -9.46 13.60 -10.66
C LEU A 92 -8.94 14.95 -10.11
N LEU A 93 -8.96 16.01 -10.94
CA LEU A 93 -8.53 17.37 -10.56
C LEU A 93 -9.41 18.02 -9.49
N SER A 94 -10.71 17.72 -9.44
CA SER A 94 -11.62 18.25 -8.42
C SER A 94 -11.15 17.90 -7.00
N SER A 95 -10.45 16.79 -6.86
CA SER A 95 -9.89 16.35 -5.59
C SER A 95 -8.55 17.04 -5.24
N VAL A 96 -7.88 17.69 -6.20
CA VAL A 96 -6.52 18.27 -6.13
C VAL A 96 -6.52 19.81 -6.13
N LEU A 97 -7.66 20.44 -5.84
CA LEU A 97 -7.87 21.89 -5.91
C LEU A 97 -6.77 22.73 -5.25
N TYR A 98 -6.25 22.29 -4.10
CA TYR A 98 -5.18 23.01 -3.38
C TYR A 98 -3.88 23.11 -4.19
N GLY A 99 -3.35 21.98 -4.67
CA GLY A 99 -2.11 21.98 -5.44
C GLY A 99 -2.27 22.66 -6.79
N LEU A 100 -3.42 22.44 -7.46
CA LEU A 100 -3.76 23.12 -8.70
C LEU A 100 -3.87 24.64 -8.52
N GLY A 101 -4.45 25.09 -7.39
CA GLY A 101 -4.58 26.50 -7.05
C GLY A 101 -3.23 27.19 -6.91
N LEU A 102 -2.29 26.58 -6.18
CA LEU A 102 -0.92 27.11 -6.05
C LEU A 102 -0.21 27.25 -7.40
N TYR A 103 -0.37 26.23 -8.25
CA TYR A 103 0.17 26.28 -9.61
C TYR A 103 -0.44 27.43 -10.43
N MET A 104 -1.77 27.58 -10.40
CA MET A 104 -2.46 28.66 -11.11
C MET A 104 -2.13 30.04 -10.56
N MET A 105 -1.90 30.18 -9.25
CA MET A 105 -1.47 31.45 -8.65
C MET A 105 -0.11 31.86 -9.20
N GLY A 106 0.88 30.97 -9.16
CA GLY A 106 2.22 31.26 -9.67
C GLY A 106 2.20 31.62 -11.16
N MET A 107 1.48 30.86 -11.98
CA MET A 107 1.35 31.13 -13.41
C MET A 107 0.63 32.45 -13.70
N THR A 108 -0.47 32.75 -12.99
CA THR A 108 -1.18 34.03 -13.15
C THR A 108 -0.30 35.21 -12.74
N GLY A 109 0.49 35.07 -11.67
CA GLY A 109 1.44 36.11 -11.24
C GLY A 109 2.47 36.45 -12.32
N VAL A 110 3.03 35.44 -12.98
CA VAL A 110 3.96 35.67 -14.11
C VAL A 110 3.22 36.22 -15.34
N LEU A 111 2.00 35.76 -15.63
CA LEU A 111 1.20 36.32 -16.73
C LEU A 111 0.90 37.80 -16.52
N ILE A 112 0.71 38.26 -15.28
CA ILE A 112 0.57 39.70 -14.98
C ILE A 112 1.86 40.44 -15.33
N LEU A 113 3.03 39.92 -14.94
CA LEU A 113 4.32 40.53 -15.31
C LEU A 113 4.53 40.59 -16.83
N ILE A 114 4.15 39.55 -17.56
CA ILE A 114 4.19 39.53 -19.03
C ILE A 114 3.24 40.59 -19.59
N ALA A 115 2.03 40.67 -19.06
CA ALA A 115 1.04 41.60 -19.56
C ALA A 115 1.48 43.05 -19.35
N GLU A 116 2.06 43.39 -18.20
CA GLU A 116 2.68 44.72 -17.96
C GLU A 116 3.69 45.07 -19.07
N LEU A 117 4.61 44.15 -19.35
CA LEU A 117 5.63 44.31 -20.39
C LEU A 117 5.07 44.40 -21.83
N MET A 118 3.88 43.85 -22.09
CA MET A 118 3.25 43.86 -23.41
C MET A 118 2.49 45.16 -23.71
N PHE A 119 1.93 45.81 -22.70
CA PHE A 119 1.10 47.01 -22.88
C PHE A 119 1.95 48.28 -22.88
N GLU A 120 2.65 48.55 -21.78
CA GLU A 120 3.56 49.69 -21.64
C GLU A 120 4.85 49.22 -20.98
N ALA A 121 5.88 48.99 -21.79
CA ALA A 121 7.14 48.45 -21.32
C ALA A 121 7.92 49.37 -20.38
N GLU A 122 7.66 50.68 -20.43
CA GLU A 122 8.37 51.70 -19.66
C GLU A 122 7.75 51.93 -18.28
N ILE A 123 6.46 51.63 -18.09
CA ILE A 123 5.72 51.99 -16.88
C ILE A 123 5.11 50.74 -16.26
N TYR A 124 5.53 50.42 -15.03
CA TYR A 124 4.89 49.38 -14.23
C TYR A 124 3.89 49.96 -13.25
N PHE A 125 2.68 49.42 -13.25
CA PHE A 125 1.67 49.84 -12.28
C PHE A 125 1.87 49.14 -10.93
N ARG A 126 2.16 49.92 -9.87
CA ARG A 126 2.51 49.39 -8.55
C ARG A 126 1.48 48.42 -7.95
N PRO A 127 0.15 48.63 -8.05
CA PRO A 127 -0.84 47.64 -7.61
C PRO A 127 -0.78 46.30 -8.35
N ASN A 128 -0.50 46.32 -9.66
CA ASN A 128 -0.38 45.10 -10.46
C ASN A 128 0.87 44.31 -10.06
N LEU A 129 1.98 45.02 -9.81
CA LEU A 129 3.20 44.41 -9.25
C LEU A 129 2.97 43.79 -7.86
N LEU A 130 2.18 44.42 -7.00
CA LEU A 130 1.86 43.89 -5.68
C LEU A 130 1.04 42.59 -5.79
N ILE A 131 0.01 42.58 -6.64
CA ILE A 131 -0.81 41.39 -6.89
C ILE A 131 0.04 40.27 -7.51
N ALA A 132 0.87 40.58 -8.51
CA ALA A 132 1.81 39.63 -9.12
C ALA A 132 2.78 39.07 -8.07
N GLY A 133 3.33 39.94 -7.21
CA GLY A 133 4.24 39.57 -6.13
C GLY A 133 3.60 38.62 -5.13
N ILE A 134 2.37 38.88 -4.68
CA ILE A 134 1.62 37.96 -3.78
C ILE A 134 1.38 36.60 -4.46
N LEU A 135 0.95 36.62 -5.73
CA LEU A 135 0.64 35.41 -6.50
C LEU A 135 1.89 34.54 -6.77
N ILE A 136 3.08 35.15 -6.83
CA ILE A 136 4.36 34.46 -6.96
C ILE A 136 4.90 33.99 -5.60
N LEU A 137 4.86 34.85 -4.57
CA LEU A 137 5.46 34.59 -3.26
C LEU A 137 4.76 33.44 -2.52
N ILE A 138 3.43 33.35 -2.60
CA ILE A 138 2.66 32.30 -1.91
C ILE A 138 3.08 30.89 -2.37
N PRO A 139 3.09 30.55 -3.67
CA PRO A 139 3.60 29.27 -4.15
C PRO A 139 5.06 29.00 -3.77
N VAL A 140 5.93 30.01 -3.82
CA VAL A 140 7.35 29.90 -3.47
C VAL A 140 7.53 29.50 -1.99
N LEU A 141 6.74 30.08 -1.08
CA LEU A 141 6.80 29.76 0.35
C LEU A 141 6.18 28.40 0.70
N ILE A 142 5.09 28.03 0.02
CA ILE A 142 4.35 26.80 0.35
C ILE A 142 5.02 25.54 -0.24
N SER A 143 5.64 25.68 -1.41
CA SER A 143 6.19 24.56 -2.19
C SER A 143 7.24 23.72 -1.42
N PRO A 144 8.24 24.31 -0.72
CA PRO A 144 9.19 23.55 0.11
C PRO A 144 8.57 22.83 1.30
N TRP A 145 7.58 23.45 1.92
CA TRP A 145 6.89 22.83 3.03
C TRP A 145 6.09 21.59 2.60
N GLU A 146 5.34 21.68 1.49
CA GLU A 146 4.55 20.55 1.01
C GLU A 146 5.43 19.43 0.44
N THR A 147 6.53 19.75 -0.25
CA THR A 147 7.51 18.74 -0.71
C THR A 147 8.23 18.03 0.44
N LEU A 148 8.58 18.75 1.50
CA LEU A 148 9.21 18.13 2.68
C LEU A 148 8.22 17.24 3.44
N ASN A 149 6.99 17.70 3.66
CA ASN A 149 5.96 16.93 4.37
C ASN A 149 5.55 15.65 3.61
N THR A 150 5.55 15.69 2.27
CA THR A 150 5.27 14.50 1.44
C THR A 150 6.43 13.53 1.41
N GLN A 151 7.68 14.00 1.32
CA GLN A 151 8.88 13.13 1.33
C GLN A 151 9.15 12.48 2.69
N LEU A 152 8.98 13.22 3.79
CA LEU A 152 9.12 12.70 5.16
C LEU A 152 7.87 11.96 5.64
N GLY A 153 6.80 11.96 4.84
CA GLY A 153 5.64 11.11 5.06
C GLY A 153 6.04 9.64 4.93
N MET A 154 6.54 9.03 6.00
CA MET A 154 6.60 7.57 6.10
C MET A 154 5.24 7.01 5.69
N LYS A 155 5.25 5.89 4.93
CA LYS A 155 4.07 5.07 4.57
C LYS A 155 3.36 4.61 5.85
N SER A 156 2.61 5.52 6.46
CA SER A 156 1.88 5.31 7.69
C SER A 156 0.42 5.14 7.30
N ASN A 157 -0.04 3.92 7.46
CA ASN A 157 -1.43 3.50 7.27
C ASN A 157 -2.37 4.45 8.03
N ASN A 158 -3.45 4.83 7.36
CA ASN A 158 -4.30 5.93 7.73
C ASN A 158 -5.35 5.49 8.75
N ALA A 159 -5.14 5.74 10.05
CA ALA A 159 -6.22 5.66 11.03
C ALA A 159 -6.90 7.03 11.19
N LYS A 160 -8.18 7.15 10.85
CA LYS A 160 -9.04 8.32 11.15
C LYS A 160 -9.41 8.36 12.65
N SER A 161 -8.43 8.55 13.54
CA SER A 161 -8.72 8.91 14.94
C SER A 161 -8.49 10.41 15.15
N LYS A 162 -9.23 11.04 16.07
CA LYS A 162 -8.99 12.45 16.47
C LYS A 162 -7.52 12.69 16.89
N ALA A 163 -6.85 11.65 17.41
CA ALA A 163 -5.42 11.67 17.73
C ALA A 163 -4.51 11.71 16.49
N PHE A 164 -4.93 11.18 15.34
CA PHE A 164 -4.19 11.23 14.08
C PHE A 164 -4.31 12.61 13.40
N VAL A 165 -5.46 13.30 13.50
CA VAL A 165 -5.57 14.69 13.02
C VAL A 165 -4.59 15.57 13.79
N LEU A 166 -4.52 15.42 15.12
CA LEU A 166 -3.51 16.10 15.93
C LEU A 166 -2.09 15.68 15.56
N GLY A 167 -1.82 14.38 15.36
CA GLY A 167 -0.49 13.89 14.97
C GLY A 167 -0.02 14.34 13.58
N SER A 168 -0.92 14.41 12.60
CA SER A 168 -0.64 14.91 11.24
C SER A 168 -0.47 16.43 11.19
N LEU A 169 -1.24 17.18 11.99
CA LEU A 169 -1.04 18.60 12.20
C LEU A 169 0.29 18.86 12.91
N LEU A 170 0.60 18.10 13.96
CA LEU A 170 1.86 18.19 14.70
C LEU A 170 3.04 17.88 13.79
N ARG A 171 2.94 16.85 12.93
CA ARG A 171 3.96 16.58 11.91
C ARG A 171 4.13 17.76 10.96
N ARG A 172 3.05 18.25 10.37
CA ARG A 172 3.09 19.41 9.45
C ARG A 172 3.70 20.64 10.10
N PHE A 173 3.40 20.86 11.38
CA PHE A 173 4.00 21.92 12.18
C PHE A 173 5.49 21.67 12.43
N THR A 174 5.88 20.46 12.82
CA THR A 174 7.31 20.12 13.03
C THR A 174 8.14 20.23 11.76
N THR A 175 7.61 19.85 10.59
CA THR A 175 8.33 20.00 9.32
C THR A 175 8.49 21.46 8.93
N LEU A 176 7.50 22.30 9.22
CA LEU A 176 7.60 23.75 9.02
C LEU A 176 8.66 24.36 9.95
N LEU A 177 8.62 24.00 11.24
CA LEU A 177 9.56 24.51 12.24
C LEU A 177 10.99 24.06 11.92
N LEU A 178 11.19 22.82 11.47
CA LEU A 178 12.48 22.32 11.00
C LEU A 178 12.97 23.09 9.77
N LEU A 179 12.11 23.33 8.78
CA LEU A 179 12.46 24.10 7.59
C LEU A 179 12.91 25.52 7.96
N ILE A 180 12.08 26.25 8.73
CA ILE A 180 12.39 27.60 9.19
C ILE A 180 13.64 27.60 10.08
N GLY A 181 13.78 26.64 10.98
CA GLY A 181 14.91 26.53 11.89
C GLY A 181 16.24 26.33 11.17
N VAL A 182 16.28 25.45 10.15
CA VAL A 182 17.49 25.23 9.34
C VAL A 182 17.82 26.49 8.53
N THR A 183 16.81 27.18 7.98
CA THR A 183 17.06 28.44 7.23
C THR A 183 17.51 29.58 8.12
N LEU A 184 16.99 29.67 9.35
CA LEU A 184 17.45 30.66 10.31
C LEU A 184 18.89 30.35 10.74
N ALA A 185 19.22 29.07 10.94
CA ALA A 185 20.57 28.65 11.28
C ALA A 185 21.58 28.99 10.17
N THR A 186 21.23 28.83 8.89
CA THR A 186 22.13 29.22 7.79
C THR A 186 22.31 30.73 7.70
N LEU A 187 21.26 31.52 7.93
CA LEU A 187 21.36 32.98 7.97
C LEU A 187 22.18 33.47 9.18
N LEU A 188 21.98 32.89 10.37
CA LEU A 188 22.75 33.22 11.58
C LEU A 188 24.23 32.86 11.42
N TYR A 189 24.51 31.71 10.82
CA TYR A 189 25.88 31.30 10.49
C TYR A 189 26.52 32.28 9.50
N GLY A 190 25.76 32.75 8.50
CA GLY A 190 26.21 33.77 7.56
C GLY A 190 26.55 35.11 8.24
N ILE A 191 25.71 35.56 9.19
CA ILE A 191 25.95 36.78 9.96
C ILE A 191 27.27 36.67 10.76
N GLN A 192 27.55 35.51 11.38
CA GLN A 192 28.77 35.30 12.17
C GLN A 192 30.06 35.30 11.34
N LEU A 193 29.98 34.95 10.06
CA LEU A 193 31.12 34.91 9.14
C LEU A 193 31.35 36.22 8.39
N SER A 194 30.34 37.09 8.31
CA SER A 194 30.47 38.39 7.64
C SER A 194 31.30 39.36 8.50
N PRO A 195 32.31 40.05 7.93
CA PRO A 195 33.15 41.02 8.65
C PRO A 195 32.37 42.14 9.36
N ASP A 196 31.24 42.54 8.79
CA ASP A 196 30.44 43.68 9.25
C ASP A 196 29.27 43.28 10.17
N ASN A 197 29.14 41.99 10.55
CA ASN A 197 27.94 41.43 11.20
C ASN A 197 26.62 41.74 10.46
N THR A 198 26.70 42.08 9.16
CA THR A 198 25.56 42.29 8.28
C THR A 198 25.36 41.08 7.36
N LEU A 199 24.13 40.95 6.86
CA LEU A 199 23.74 39.82 6.03
C LEU A 199 24.16 40.09 4.59
N SER A 200 25.17 39.37 4.09
CA SER A 200 25.63 39.53 2.71
C SER A 200 24.61 38.95 1.71
N PRO A 201 24.54 39.49 0.47
CA PRO A 201 23.66 38.97 -0.57
C PRO A 201 23.84 37.47 -0.84
N VAL A 202 25.07 36.98 -0.78
CA VAL A 202 25.41 35.55 -0.97
C VAL A 202 24.83 34.67 0.13
N TRP A 203 24.87 35.11 1.40
CA TRP A 203 24.26 34.36 2.50
C TRP A 203 22.73 34.41 2.48
N LEU A 204 22.14 35.51 1.98
CA LEU A 204 20.70 35.59 1.72
C LEU A 204 20.29 34.57 0.64
N ALA A 205 21.03 34.52 -0.47
CA ALA A 205 20.87 33.53 -1.52
C ALA A 205 21.02 32.10 -0.98
N ALA A 206 22.03 31.84 -0.13
CA ALA A 206 22.22 30.55 0.52
C ALA A 206 21.08 30.17 1.46
N GLY A 207 20.53 31.13 2.24
CA GLY A 207 19.35 30.92 3.08
C GLY A 207 18.10 30.58 2.26
N MET A 208 17.89 31.28 1.15
CA MET A 208 16.80 31.03 0.21
C MET A 208 16.95 29.66 -0.49
N LEU A 209 18.18 29.29 -0.88
CA LEU A 209 18.51 27.99 -1.44
C LEU A 209 18.27 26.87 -0.42
N THR A 210 18.63 27.10 0.85
CA THR A 210 18.36 26.19 1.95
C THR A 210 16.86 25.99 2.14
N PHE A 211 16.08 27.08 2.10
CA PHE A 211 14.62 27.04 2.19
C PHE A 211 14.01 26.25 1.03
N MET A 212 14.50 26.48 -0.19
CA MET A 212 14.03 25.79 -1.40
C MET A 212 14.62 24.38 -1.59
N SER A 213 15.58 23.96 -0.75
CA SER A 213 16.28 22.69 -0.95
C SER A 213 15.37 21.45 -1.08
N PRO A 214 14.25 21.28 -0.35
CA PRO A 214 13.39 20.10 -0.50
C PRO A 214 12.74 19.98 -1.88
N THR A 215 12.38 21.12 -2.51
CA THR A 215 11.76 21.15 -3.85
C THR A 215 12.80 20.89 -4.92
N ILE A 216 13.96 21.53 -4.82
CA ILE A 216 15.08 21.38 -5.75
C ILE A 216 15.58 19.93 -5.73
N MET A 217 15.70 19.33 -4.55
CA MET A 217 16.06 17.93 -4.38
C MET A 217 15.02 16.98 -5.00
N ALA A 218 13.73 17.18 -4.73
CA ALA A 218 12.69 16.38 -5.35
C ALA A 218 12.76 16.44 -6.88
N TYR A 219 12.86 17.65 -7.42
CA TYR A 219 12.90 17.92 -8.85
C TYR A 219 14.11 17.28 -9.52
N GLY A 220 15.32 17.55 -9.01
CA GLY A 220 16.57 17.00 -9.56
C GLY A 220 16.60 15.48 -9.52
N ARG A 221 16.15 14.86 -8.42
CA ARG A 221 16.10 13.40 -8.28
C ARG A 221 15.10 12.74 -9.22
N ILE A 222 13.90 13.32 -9.37
CA ILE A 222 12.85 12.78 -10.26
C ILE A 222 13.30 12.86 -11.72
N MET A 223 13.90 13.98 -12.13
CA MET A 223 14.44 14.13 -13.46
C MET A 223 15.62 13.18 -13.73
N GLY A 224 16.61 13.15 -12.84
CA GLY A 224 17.81 12.31 -13.04
C GLY A 224 17.49 10.82 -13.07
N ALA A 225 16.63 10.34 -12.17
CA ALA A 225 16.23 8.94 -12.14
C ALA A 225 15.33 8.54 -13.34
N SER A 226 14.60 9.47 -13.95
CA SER A 226 13.75 9.17 -15.11
C SER A 226 14.35 9.49 -16.48
N TRP A 227 15.53 10.11 -16.51
CA TRP A 227 16.19 10.52 -17.75
C TRP A 227 16.27 9.40 -18.80
N ASN A 228 16.69 8.19 -18.39
CA ASN A 228 16.75 7.01 -19.27
C ASN A 228 15.39 6.67 -19.91
N MET A 229 14.33 6.71 -19.11
CA MET A 229 12.98 6.39 -19.57
C MET A 229 12.47 7.49 -20.51
N LEU A 230 12.71 8.76 -20.18
CA LEU A 230 12.30 9.90 -21.00
C LEU A 230 13.01 9.89 -22.36
N ILE A 231 14.33 9.71 -22.40
CA ILE A 231 15.08 9.73 -23.66
C ILE A 231 14.68 8.55 -24.56
N ILE A 232 14.52 7.34 -24.01
CA ILE A 232 14.07 6.17 -24.78
C ILE A 232 12.67 6.40 -25.34
N ASN A 233 11.75 6.91 -24.53
CA ASN A 233 10.37 7.14 -24.98
C ASN A 233 10.26 8.26 -26.01
N LYS A 234 10.91 9.40 -25.77
CA LYS A 234 10.89 10.52 -26.73
C LYS A 234 11.60 10.17 -28.03
N TRP A 235 12.66 9.36 -27.98
CA TRP A 235 13.27 8.78 -29.18
C TRP A 235 12.32 7.87 -29.94
N ARG A 236 11.55 7.02 -29.25
CA ARG A 236 10.49 6.20 -29.89
C ARG A 236 9.40 7.08 -30.51
N THR A 237 8.95 8.14 -29.82
CA THR A 237 7.95 9.09 -30.34
C THR A 237 8.47 9.82 -31.58
N ALA A 238 9.71 10.31 -31.55
CA ALA A 238 10.36 10.97 -32.69
C ALA A 238 10.39 10.04 -33.93
N ASN A 239 10.65 8.75 -33.71
CA ASN A 239 10.61 7.71 -34.74
C ASN A 239 9.19 7.23 -35.12
N GLY A 240 8.13 7.82 -34.55
CA GLY A 240 6.74 7.50 -34.89
C GLY A 240 6.19 6.22 -34.23
N ARG A 241 6.90 5.63 -33.26
CA ARG A 241 6.45 4.43 -32.53
C ARG A 241 5.63 4.84 -31.29
N PRO A 242 4.54 4.12 -30.97
CA PRO A 242 3.81 4.33 -29.72
C PRO A 242 4.67 3.92 -28.52
N ASN A 243 4.44 4.55 -27.36
CA ASN A 243 5.18 4.28 -26.14
C ASN A 243 4.25 4.40 -24.90
N PRO A 244 4.72 4.07 -23.68
CA PRO A 244 3.92 4.14 -22.44
C PRO A 244 3.51 5.53 -21.97
N ILE A 245 3.96 6.61 -22.63
CA ILE A 245 3.61 8.00 -22.30
C ILE A 245 2.65 8.57 -23.35
N ASP A 246 2.83 8.16 -24.61
CA ASP A 246 2.13 8.51 -25.83
C ASP A 246 1.64 7.21 -26.52
N PRO A 247 0.51 6.63 -26.08
CA PRO A 247 0.02 5.34 -26.57
C PRO A 247 -0.51 5.40 -28.01
N LYS A 248 -0.93 6.60 -28.45
CA LYS A 248 -1.43 6.83 -29.81
C LYS A 248 -0.25 7.16 -30.73
N LYS A 249 -0.34 6.76 -32.00
CA LYS A 249 0.69 7.10 -33.00
C LYS A 249 0.86 8.63 -33.06
N PRO A 250 2.08 9.16 -32.86
CA PRO A 250 2.30 10.60 -32.82
C PRO A 250 2.23 11.19 -34.23
N GLY A 251 1.50 12.30 -34.35
CA GLY A 251 1.47 13.14 -35.56
C GLY A 251 2.79 13.88 -35.78
N PHE A 252 2.98 14.47 -36.96
CA PHE A 252 4.24 15.12 -37.36
C PHE A 252 4.74 16.16 -36.35
N LEU A 253 3.87 17.05 -35.87
CA LEU A 253 4.24 18.07 -34.89
C LEU A 253 4.73 17.45 -33.57
N ASN A 254 4.07 16.41 -33.07
CA ASN A 254 4.48 15.73 -31.84
C ASN A 254 5.84 15.03 -32.00
N ARG A 255 6.15 14.55 -33.22
CA ARG A 255 7.48 13.98 -33.52
C ARG A 255 8.56 15.05 -33.51
N LEU A 256 8.29 16.20 -34.10
CA LEU A 256 9.21 17.34 -34.10
C LEU A 256 9.48 17.83 -32.67
N PHE A 257 8.42 18.05 -31.87
CA PHE A 257 8.56 18.42 -30.46
C PHE A 257 9.31 17.36 -29.66
N SER A 258 9.06 16.07 -29.90
CA SER A 258 9.80 14.99 -29.23
C SER A 258 11.27 14.96 -29.61
N LEU A 259 11.61 15.26 -30.87
CA LEU A 259 13.00 15.35 -31.34
C LEU A 259 13.72 16.53 -30.70
N ILE A 260 13.07 17.68 -30.58
CA ILE A 260 13.58 18.85 -29.85
C ILE A 260 13.83 18.48 -28.38
N LEU A 261 12.89 17.79 -27.73
CA LEU A 261 13.05 17.33 -26.35
C LEU A 261 14.19 16.32 -26.19
N VAL A 262 14.39 15.42 -27.16
CA VAL A 262 15.56 14.51 -27.15
C VAL A 262 16.86 15.30 -27.19
N LEU A 263 16.96 16.33 -28.05
CA LEU A 263 18.15 17.18 -28.12
C LEU A 263 18.42 17.84 -26.76
N PHE A 264 17.40 18.41 -26.13
CA PHE A 264 17.53 19.00 -24.79
C PHE A 264 17.94 17.97 -23.73
N LEU A 265 17.33 16.78 -23.73
CA LEU A 265 17.70 15.72 -22.79
C LEU A 265 19.15 15.27 -22.97
N LEU A 266 19.67 15.25 -24.20
CA LEU A 266 21.04 14.87 -24.49
C LEU A 266 22.05 15.94 -24.04
N THR A 267 21.70 17.23 -24.16
CA THR A 267 22.58 18.33 -23.74
C THR A 267 22.54 18.61 -22.24
N MET A 268 21.48 18.19 -21.53
CA MET A 268 21.31 18.42 -20.08
C MET A 268 22.49 17.99 -19.19
N PRO A 269 23.12 16.81 -19.34
CA PRO A 269 24.29 16.44 -18.53
C PRO A 269 25.50 17.35 -18.75
N ILE A 270 25.70 17.82 -19.98
CA ILE A 270 26.80 18.72 -20.35
C ILE A 270 26.58 20.10 -19.74
N THR A 271 25.36 20.63 -19.85
CA THR A 271 25.01 21.91 -19.25
C THR A 271 25.04 21.86 -17.72
N ALA A 272 24.67 20.72 -17.13
CA ALA A 272 24.79 20.47 -15.69
C ALA A 272 26.23 20.52 -15.20
N LEU A 273 27.15 19.85 -15.91
CA LEU A 273 28.56 19.88 -15.59
C LEU A 273 29.13 21.31 -15.72
N ASN A 274 28.80 22.01 -16.81
CA ASN A 274 29.21 23.40 -17.02
C ASN A 274 28.77 24.32 -15.88
N GLY A 275 27.51 24.23 -15.43
CA GLY A 275 27.00 25.08 -14.36
C GLY A 275 27.64 24.82 -13.01
N ILE A 276 27.84 23.55 -12.64
CA ILE A 276 28.51 23.18 -11.39
C ILE A 276 29.95 23.69 -11.38
N VAL A 277 30.70 23.45 -12.45
CA VAL A 277 32.11 23.86 -12.55
C VAL A 277 32.23 25.38 -12.58
N THR A 278 31.33 26.08 -13.28
CA THR A 278 31.30 27.56 -13.33
C THR A 278 31.09 28.17 -11.95
N VAL A 279 30.13 27.67 -11.17
CA VAL A 279 29.89 28.16 -9.79
C VAL A 279 31.07 27.86 -8.88
N PHE A 280 31.67 26.68 -8.99
CA PHE A 280 32.85 26.32 -8.20
C PHE A 280 34.05 27.23 -8.54
N PHE A 281 34.28 27.47 -9.83
CA PHE A 281 35.33 28.36 -10.33
C PHE A 281 35.15 29.79 -9.79
N VAL A 282 33.95 30.37 -9.89
CA VAL A 282 33.70 31.74 -9.41
C VAL A 282 33.79 31.86 -7.89
N LEU A 283 33.24 30.91 -7.13
CA LEU A 283 33.23 30.98 -5.66
C LEU A 283 34.61 30.75 -5.02
N PHE A 284 35.38 29.79 -5.54
CA PHE A 284 36.66 29.40 -4.93
C PHE A 284 37.86 30.10 -5.54
N GLN A 285 37.87 30.31 -6.85
CA GLN A 285 39.02 30.90 -7.55
C GLN A 285 38.92 32.43 -7.70
N LYS A 286 37.70 33.01 -7.59
CA LYS A 286 37.42 34.45 -7.66
C LYS A 286 38.16 35.16 -8.82
N PRO A 287 37.91 34.78 -10.08
CA PRO A 287 38.59 35.37 -11.23
C PRO A 287 38.11 36.81 -11.49
N ASP A 288 38.99 37.65 -12.04
CA ASP A 288 38.67 39.06 -12.34
C ASP A 288 37.58 39.21 -13.41
N ASN A 289 37.43 38.23 -14.30
CA ASN A 289 36.40 38.18 -15.35
C ASN A 289 35.11 37.42 -14.94
N ALA A 290 34.84 37.29 -13.64
CA ALA A 290 33.71 36.50 -13.13
C ALA A 290 32.34 36.94 -13.70
N THR A 291 32.11 38.24 -13.90
CA THR A 291 30.86 38.79 -14.43
C THR A 291 30.64 38.37 -15.88
N GLU A 292 31.65 38.49 -16.73
CA GLU A 292 31.61 38.08 -18.15
C GLU A 292 31.37 36.58 -18.30
N VAL A 293 32.09 35.75 -17.51
CA VAL A 293 31.92 34.29 -17.53
C VAL A 293 30.48 33.90 -17.17
N LEU A 294 29.87 34.56 -16.20
CA LEU A 294 28.49 34.28 -15.78
C LEU A 294 27.44 34.79 -16.79
N ASN A 295 27.73 35.88 -17.51
CA ASN A 295 26.85 36.44 -18.54
C ASN A 295 26.87 35.62 -19.84
N PHE A 296 28.04 35.15 -20.29
CA PHE A 296 28.17 34.39 -21.55
C PHE A 296 27.94 32.88 -21.43
N GLY A 297 27.13 32.42 -20.47
CA GLY A 297 26.73 31.01 -20.37
C GLY A 297 27.74 30.09 -19.67
N GLY A 298 28.56 30.64 -18.78
CA GLY A 298 29.55 29.91 -17.99
C GLY A 298 30.86 29.68 -18.74
N ILE A 299 31.72 28.83 -18.19
CA ILE A 299 33.08 28.61 -18.71
C ILE A 299 33.06 28.17 -20.18
N ILE A 300 32.18 27.22 -20.53
CA ILE A 300 32.08 26.74 -21.93
C ILE A 300 31.63 27.87 -22.85
N GLY A 301 30.61 28.64 -22.49
CA GLY A 301 30.08 29.70 -23.35
C GLY A 301 31.04 30.87 -23.50
N HIS A 302 31.70 31.30 -22.42
CA HIS A 302 32.76 32.30 -22.47
C HIS A 302 33.94 31.83 -23.33
N SER A 303 34.35 30.56 -23.22
CA SER A 303 35.42 30.01 -24.06
C SER A 303 35.06 29.94 -25.55
N ILE A 304 33.78 29.83 -25.89
CA ILE A 304 33.29 29.88 -27.28
C ILE A 304 33.29 31.33 -27.78
N TYR A 305 32.87 32.27 -26.93
CA TYR A 305 32.89 33.71 -27.21
C TYR A 305 34.30 34.22 -27.53
N GLU A 306 35.32 33.83 -26.74
CA GLU A 306 36.72 34.24 -26.97
C GLU A 306 37.35 33.60 -28.21
N ARG A 307 36.87 32.43 -28.66
CA ARG A 307 37.53 31.62 -29.71
C ARG A 307 36.97 31.82 -31.11
N ILE A 308 35.78 32.41 -31.26
CA ILE A 308 35.10 32.51 -32.55
C ILE A 308 34.68 33.96 -32.82
N ASP A 309 35.50 34.69 -33.58
CA ASP A 309 35.28 36.10 -33.94
C ASP A 309 33.93 36.35 -34.65
N LEU A 310 33.46 35.39 -35.44
CA LEU A 310 32.15 35.46 -36.12
C LEU A 310 30.95 35.38 -35.15
N ILE A 311 31.14 34.74 -33.99
CA ILE A 311 30.10 34.58 -32.96
C ILE A 311 30.12 35.76 -32.00
N SER A 312 31.28 36.38 -31.74
CA SER A 312 31.37 37.59 -30.90
C SER A 312 30.64 38.78 -31.54
N GLU A 313 30.76 38.97 -32.87
CA GLU A 313 30.03 40.00 -33.62
C GLU A 313 28.51 39.74 -33.63
N LEU A 314 28.09 38.48 -33.78
CA LEU A 314 26.68 38.08 -33.74
C LEU A 314 26.08 38.18 -32.33
N LEU A 315 26.86 37.89 -31.28
CA LEU A 315 26.46 38.04 -29.87
C LEU A 315 26.36 39.50 -29.45
N PHE A 316 27.24 40.37 -29.94
CA PHE A 316 27.16 41.81 -29.70
C PHE A 316 25.87 42.41 -30.27
N HIS A 317 25.46 41.99 -31.47
CA HIS A 317 24.15 42.34 -32.00
C HIS A 317 22.98 41.76 -31.19
N TRP A 318 23.15 40.59 -30.57
CA TRP A 318 22.14 39.98 -29.71
C TRP A 318 22.01 40.69 -28.36
N GLU A 319 23.06 41.31 -27.84
CA GLU A 319 23.01 42.11 -26.60
C GLU A 319 22.06 43.30 -26.73
N PHE A 320 22.06 43.97 -27.89
CA PHE A 320 21.09 45.02 -28.20
C PHE A 320 19.64 44.49 -28.30
N ILE A 321 19.46 43.27 -28.82
CA ILE A 321 18.14 42.61 -28.88
C ILE A 321 17.65 42.24 -27.47
N LYS A 322 18.54 41.90 -26.53
CA LYS A 322 18.17 41.60 -25.14
C LYS A 322 17.57 42.82 -24.42
N ALA A 323 17.95 44.04 -24.81
CA ALA A 323 17.38 45.26 -24.24
C ALA A 323 15.93 45.54 -24.68
N LEU A 324 15.37 44.77 -25.63
CA LEU A 324 14.00 44.97 -26.09
C LEU A 324 12.98 44.34 -25.11
N PRO A 325 12.01 45.12 -24.61
CA PRO A 325 10.94 44.62 -23.74
C PRO A 325 10.13 43.47 -24.34
N GLN A 326 9.92 43.49 -25.66
CA GLN A 326 9.21 42.45 -26.38
C GLN A 326 10.00 41.13 -26.44
N PHE A 327 11.34 41.20 -26.42
CA PHE A 327 12.17 39.99 -26.34
C PHE A 327 12.09 39.36 -24.95
N LEU A 328 12.11 40.17 -23.88
CA LEU A 328 11.83 39.69 -22.52
C LEU A 328 10.42 39.07 -22.40
N SER A 329 9.40 39.72 -22.97
CA SER A 329 8.03 39.20 -22.98
C SER A 329 7.92 37.87 -23.77
N LEU A 330 8.58 37.78 -24.93
CA LEU A 330 8.66 36.55 -25.72
C LEU A 330 9.42 35.45 -24.97
N TYR A 331 10.52 35.79 -24.31
CA TYR A 331 11.31 34.88 -23.49
C TYR A 331 10.49 34.32 -22.32
N LEU A 332 9.83 35.19 -21.57
CA LEU A 332 8.94 34.82 -20.46
C LEU A 332 7.77 33.95 -20.94
N SER A 333 7.12 34.32 -22.04
CA SER A 333 6.00 33.54 -22.59
C SER A 333 6.44 32.18 -23.11
N LEU A 334 7.60 32.06 -23.76
CA LEU A 334 8.18 30.79 -24.19
C LEU A 334 8.57 29.91 -23.00
N ASN A 335 9.17 30.49 -21.96
CA ASN A 335 9.51 29.75 -20.74
C ASN A 335 8.24 29.30 -19.98
N ILE A 336 7.20 30.12 -19.93
CA ILE A 336 5.89 29.71 -19.41
C ILE A 336 5.32 28.54 -20.23
N ALA A 337 5.39 28.60 -21.56
CA ALA A 337 4.85 27.55 -22.42
C ALA A 337 5.65 26.24 -22.29
N ILE A 338 6.98 26.32 -22.29
CA ILE A 338 7.88 25.16 -22.27
C ILE A 338 8.07 24.64 -20.85
N VAL A 339 8.63 25.46 -19.94
CA VAL A 339 8.99 25.08 -18.58
C VAL A 339 7.78 25.09 -17.65
N GLY A 340 6.92 26.11 -17.76
CA GLY A 340 5.74 26.28 -16.89
C GLY A 340 4.59 25.31 -17.19
N LEU A 341 4.26 25.12 -18.47
CA LEU A 341 3.13 24.29 -18.90
C LEU A 341 3.60 22.89 -19.36
N ALA A 342 4.32 22.77 -20.47
CA ALA A 342 4.61 21.46 -21.07
C ALA A 342 5.42 20.53 -20.14
N PHE A 343 6.48 21.06 -19.53
CA PHE A 343 7.42 20.25 -18.77
C PHE A 343 6.86 19.70 -17.45
N ILE A 344 6.09 20.49 -16.69
CA ILE A 344 5.44 20.01 -15.45
C ILE A 344 4.46 18.87 -15.76
N PHE A 345 3.72 18.94 -16.86
CA PHE A 345 2.81 17.86 -17.27
C PHE A 345 3.56 16.60 -17.70
N GLU A 346 4.68 16.72 -18.42
CA GLU A 346 5.51 15.56 -18.76
C GLU A 346 6.09 14.89 -17.51
N LEU A 347 6.59 15.69 -16.56
CA LEU A 347 7.05 15.20 -15.27
C LEU A 347 5.94 14.49 -14.49
N THR A 348 4.75 15.09 -14.45
CA THR A 348 3.59 14.53 -13.76
C THR A 348 3.17 13.20 -14.38
N ARG A 349 3.12 13.09 -15.71
CA ARG A 349 2.85 11.84 -16.43
C ARG A 349 3.87 10.77 -16.09
N ASN A 350 5.15 11.11 -16.07
CA ASN A 350 6.22 10.19 -15.76
C ASN A 350 6.23 9.75 -14.27
N LEU A 351 5.85 10.63 -13.35
CA LEU A 351 5.66 10.31 -11.93
C LEU A 351 4.53 9.29 -11.73
N ILE A 352 3.38 9.52 -12.38
CA ILE A 352 2.21 8.65 -12.32
C ILE A 352 2.45 7.30 -13.02
N LEU A 353 3.21 7.31 -14.12
CA LEU A 353 3.62 6.09 -14.81
C LEU A 353 4.41 5.15 -13.91
N GLY A 354 5.06 5.68 -12.87
CA GLY A 354 5.97 4.92 -12.02
C GLY A 354 7.38 4.83 -12.60
N GLY A 355 7.75 5.72 -13.53
CA GLY A 355 9.07 5.72 -14.19
C GLY A 355 10.26 5.78 -13.22
N GLN A 356 10.03 6.26 -11.99
CA GLN A 356 11.03 6.27 -10.91
C GLN A 356 11.37 4.87 -10.36
N SER A 357 10.44 3.91 -10.47
CA SER A 357 10.60 2.59 -9.87
C SER A 357 11.44 1.63 -10.73
N PHE A 358 11.48 1.84 -12.04
CA PHE A 358 12.23 1.00 -12.98
C PHE A 358 13.20 1.79 -13.87
N GLY A 359 13.04 3.11 -13.99
CA GLY A 359 13.86 4.01 -14.82
C GLY A 359 15.26 4.35 -14.28
N GLY A 360 15.44 4.28 -12.96
CA GLY A 360 16.67 4.71 -12.31
C GLY A 360 16.74 4.42 -10.82
N LEU A 361 17.88 4.73 -10.20
CA LEU A 361 18.14 4.57 -8.76
C LEU A 361 17.98 5.92 -8.06
N PHE A 362 17.66 5.92 -6.76
CA PHE A 362 17.49 7.12 -5.93
C PHE A 362 16.36 8.10 -6.35
N GLY A 363 15.46 7.69 -7.24
CA GLY A 363 14.23 8.44 -7.55
C GLY A 363 13.31 8.62 -6.33
N VAL A 364 12.35 9.55 -6.44
CA VAL A 364 11.34 9.78 -5.40
C VAL A 364 10.10 8.93 -5.71
N THR A 365 9.88 7.86 -4.95
CA THR A 365 8.70 7.00 -5.07
C THR A 365 7.71 7.31 -3.95
N LEU A 366 6.69 8.11 -4.25
CA LEU A 366 5.65 8.47 -3.28
C LEU A 366 4.72 7.29 -2.99
N ASP A 367 4.30 6.61 -4.06
CA ASP A 367 3.37 5.50 -4.02
C ASP A 367 3.81 4.39 -4.97
N SER A 368 3.44 3.15 -4.66
CA SER A 368 3.73 2.05 -5.58
C SER A 368 2.82 2.16 -6.81
N PRO A 369 3.30 1.80 -8.02
CA PRO A 369 2.48 1.88 -9.22
C PRO A 369 1.13 1.15 -9.12
N ARG A 370 1.10 0.01 -8.41
CA ARG A 370 -0.14 -0.73 -8.14
C ARG A 370 -1.15 0.09 -7.34
N GLU A 371 -0.70 0.79 -6.30
CA GLU A 371 -1.56 1.68 -5.49
C GLU A 371 -2.05 2.89 -6.29
N ILE A 372 -1.24 3.45 -7.20
CA ILE A 372 -1.68 4.55 -8.07
C ILE A 372 -2.84 4.10 -8.95
N ARG A 373 -2.80 2.87 -9.48
CA ARG A 373 -3.88 2.33 -10.31
C ARG A 373 -5.17 2.13 -9.50
N THR A 374 -5.08 1.60 -8.28
CA THR A 374 -6.25 1.16 -7.52
C THR A 374 -6.83 2.23 -6.59
N GLU A 375 -6.03 3.21 -6.14
CA GLU A 375 -6.41 4.15 -5.09
C GLU A 375 -6.45 5.60 -5.58
N VAL A 376 -7.64 6.21 -5.60
CA VAL A 376 -7.84 7.64 -5.92
C VAL A 376 -7.04 8.54 -4.99
N LYS A 377 -6.85 8.12 -3.73
CA LYS A 377 -6.09 8.87 -2.72
C LYS A 377 -4.59 8.92 -3.06
N ALA A 378 -4.03 7.84 -3.59
CA ALA A 378 -2.64 7.79 -4.06
C ALA A 378 -2.47 8.71 -5.28
N GLN A 379 -3.40 8.63 -6.25
CA GLN A 379 -3.42 9.52 -7.42
C GLN A 379 -3.46 11.01 -7.01
N LYS A 380 -4.34 11.37 -6.07
CA LYS A 380 -4.46 12.73 -5.53
C LYS A 380 -3.15 13.21 -4.88
N ARG A 381 -2.51 12.38 -4.05
CA ARG A 381 -1.26 12.73 -3.37
C ARG A 381 -0.15 13.01 -4.38
N GLN A 382 -0.02 12.20 -5.42
CA GLN A 382 0.98 12.42 -6.47
C GLN A 382 0.74 13.70 -7.26
N LEU A 383 -0.52 13.96 -7.66
CA LEU A 383 -0.86 15.19 -8.37
C LEU A 383 -0.67 16.44 -7.51
N THR A 384 -1.05 16.38 -6.22
CA THR A 384 -0.84 17.50 -5.29
C THR A 384 0.65 17.77 -5.11
N PHE A 385 1.46 16.71 -4.95
CA PHE A 385 2.91 16.84 -4.89
C PHE A 385 3.48 17.47 -6.17
N ALA A 386 3.04 17.06 -7.35
CA ALA A 386 3.54 17.60 -8.61
C ALA A 386 3.18 19.09 -8.78
N PHE A 387 1.91 19.47 -8.57
CA PHE A 387 1.48 20.87 -8.77
C PHE A 387 1.94 21.80 -7.65
N ALA A 388 1.76 21.44 -6.38
CA ALA A 388 2.19 22.28 -5.26
C ALA A 388 3.70 22.30 -5.10
N GLY A 389 4.34 21.15 -5.33
CA GLY A 389 5.76 20.97 -5.04
C GLY A 389 6.70 21.51 -6.11
N PHE A 390 6.33 21.49 -7.40
CA PHE A 390 7.21 22.03 -8.45
C PHE A 390 6.91 23.49 -8.80
N SER A 391 5.67 23.95 -8.65
CA SER A 391 5.25 25.29 -9.07
C SER A 391 6.11 26.41 -8.48
N GLY A 392 6.33 26.40 -7.16
CA GLY A 392 7.09 27.46 -6.49
C GLY A 392 8.52 27.57 -7.01
N TYR A 393 9.21 26.43 -7.16
CA TYR A 393 10.57 26.42 -7.70
C TYR A 393 10.65 26.89 -9.16
N THR A 394 9.74 26.44 -10.02
CA THR A 394 9.75 26.82 -11.44
C THR A 394 9.50 28.32 -11.63
N VAL A 395 8.56 28.89 -10.87
CA VAL A 395 8.26 30.33 -10.93
C VAL A 395 9.41 31.14 -10.34
N LEU A 396 10.02 30.68 -9.25
CA LEU A 396 11.17 31.35 -8.65
C LEU A 396 12.36 31.41 -9.62
N LEU A 397 12.69 30.28 -10.25
CA LEU A 397 13.79 30.22 -11.20
C LEU A 397 13.52 31.14 -12.39
N LEU A 398 12.29 31.18 -12.89
CA LEU A 398 11.90 32.08 -13.96
C LEU A 398 12.13 33.55 -13.57
N VAL A 399 11.68 33.95 -12.39
CA VAL A 399 11.89 35.32 -11.88
C VAL A 399 13.37 35.64 -11.72
N LEU A 400 14.16 34.75 -11.12
CA LEU A 400 15.61 34.92 -10.97
C LEU A 400 16.30 35.08 -12.33
N VAL A 401 15.93 34.26 -13.32
CA VAL A 401 16.49 34.36 -14.68
C VAL A 401 16.07 35.66 -15.37
N CYS A 402 14.87 36.17 -15.12
CA CYS A 402 14.48 37.49 -15.64
C CYS A 402 15.30 38.63 -15.02
N TYR A 403 15.51 38.62 -13.70
CA TYR A 403 16.39 39.61 -13.05
C TYR A 403 17.87 39.46 -13.46
N LYS A 404 18.28 38.25 -13.87
CA LYS A 404 19.61 37.94 -14.38
C LYS A 404 19.82 38.46 -15.80
N GLU A 405 18.98 38.05 -16.76
CA GLU A 405 19.18 38.34 -18.19
C GLU A 405 18.62 39.70 -18.62
N PHE A 406 17.67 40.26 -17.85
CA PHE A 406 16.91 41.45 -18.23
C PHE A 406 16.80 42.46 -17.09
N GLY A 407 17.85 42.58 -16.27
CA GLY A 407 17.86 43.43 -15.08
C GLY A 407 17.42 44.89 -15.34
N GLY A 408 17.81 45.47 -16.48
CA GLY A 408 17.45 46.84 -16.85
C GLY A 408 15.98 47.06 -17.20
N LEU A 409 15.21 45.99 -17.43
CA LEU A 409 13.79 46.04 -17.74
C LEU A 409 12.90 45.63 -16.56
N MET A 410 13.47 45.07 -15.49
CA MET A 410 12.71 44.54 -14.36
C MET A 410 12.47 45.61 -13.29
N PRO A 411 11.30 45.62 -12.63
CA PRO A 411 11.00 46.58 -11.59
C PRO A 411 11.86 46.34 -10.34
N PHE A 412 12.13 47.40 -9.55
CA PHE A 412 12.90 47.34 -8.30
C PHE A 412 14.39 46.93 -8.43
N THR A 413 14.96 46.91 -9.63
CA THR A 413 16.40 46.63 -9.82
C THR A 413 17.28 47.62 -9.07
N ASP A 414 17.04 48.93 -9.18
CA ASP A 414 17.82 49.96 -8.47
C ASP A 414 17.75 49.80 -6.94
N TRP A 415 16.59 49.35 -6.43
CA TRP A 415 16.41 49.07 -5.02
C TRP A 415 17.20 47.84 -4.54
N LEU A 416 17.33 46.82 -5.40
CA LEU A 416 18.16 45.64 -5.14
C LEU A 416 19.64 46.01 -5.14
N GLU A 417 20.08 46.81 -6.10
CA GLU A 417 21.47 47.28 -6.21
C GLU A 417 21.87 48.13 -5.01
N ALA A 418 20.98 49.02 -4.54
CA ALA A 418 21.17 49.80 -3.32
C ALA A 418 21.33 48.94 -2.04
N ARG A 419 20.94 47.66 -2.07
CA ARG A 419 21.07 46.69 -0.98
C ARG A 419 22.21 45.68 -1.19
N GLY A 420 23.10 45.94 -2.14
CA GLY A 420 24.27 45.12 -2.45
C GLY A 420 24.02 43.98 -3.44
N PHE A 421 22.82 43.85 -4.02
CA PHE A 421 22.58 42.94 -5.16
C PHE A 421 22.96 43.62 -6.47
N ASP A 422 24.24 43.91 -6.64
CA ASP A 422 24.84 44.31 -7.91
C ASP A 422 24.66 43.21 -8.99
N GLU A 423 24.95 43.56 -10.25
CA GLU A 423 24.83 42.63 -11.39
C GLU A 423 25.56 41.29 -11.13
N GLY A 424 26.78 41.36 -10.59
CA GLY A 424 27.57 40.18 -10.23
C GLY A 424 26.89 39.27 -9.20
N ASN A 425 26.33 39.83 -8.11
CA ASN A 425 25.65 39.01 -7.09
C ASN A 425 24.29 38.47 -7.57
N ARG A 426 23.57 39.19 -8.43
CA ARG A 426 22.33 38.69 -9.08
C ARG A 426 22.63 37.50 -9.99
N LEU A 427 23.71 37.61 -10.77
CA LEU A 427 24.22 36.54 -11.62
C LEU A 427 24.60 35.31 -10.79
N LEU A 428 25.46 35.50 -9.79
CA LEU A 428 25.95 34.43 -8.93
C LEU A 428 24.81 33.71 -8.21
N THR A 429 23.84 34.46 -7.67
CA THR A 429 22.65 33.88 -6.99
C THR A 429 21.88 32.95 -7.92
N THR A 430 21.59 33.40 -9.14
CA THR A 430 20.85 32.59 -10.13
C THR A 430 21.63 31.33 -10.51
N TRP A 431 22.93 31.47 -10.74
CA TRP A 431 23.81 30.33 -11.04
C TRP A 431 23.92 29.33 -9.88
N MET A 432 23.93 29.79 -8.62
CA MET A 432 23.92 28.91 -7.45
C MET A 432 22.67 28.02 -7.40
N PHE A 433 21.48 28.59 -7.68
CA PHE A 433 20.23 27.82 -7.74
C PHE A 433 20.25 26.77 -8.85
N ILE A 434 20.71 27.16 -10.04
CA ILE A 434 20.82 26.28 -11.21
C ILE A 434 21.83 25.15 -10.92
N ALA A 435 23.02 25.49 -10.45
CA ALA A 435 24.10 24.54 -10.16
C ALA A 435 23.71 23.54 -9.07
N PHE A 436 23.01 23.97 -8.01
CA PHE A 436 22.56 23.06 -6.96
C PHE A 436 21.54 22.02 -7.50
N GLY A 437 20.55 22.46 -8.28
CA GLY A 437 19.61 21.54 -8.93
C GLY A 437 20.30 20.59 -9.92
N GLN A 438 21.25 21.12 -10.71
CA GLN A 438 22.06 20.36 -11.65
C GLN A 438 22.97 19.34 -10.95
N ALA A 439 23.53 19.65 -9.78
CA ALA A 439 24.34 18.73 -9.00
C ALA A 439 23.54 17.50 -8.54
N ILE A 440 22.33 17.73 -8.01
CA ILE A 440 21.43 16.66 -7.58
C ILE A 440 20.96 15.82 -8.79
N PHE A 441 20.63 16.48 -9.89
CA PHE A 441 20.32 15.81 -11.16
C PHE A 441 21.49 14.94 -11.63
N LEU A 442 22.70 15.47 -11.71
CA LEU A 442 23.88 14.77 -12.22
C LEU A 442 24.24 13.56 -11.35
N PHE A 443 24.16 13.73 -10.01
CA PHE A 443 24.36 12.63 -9.07
C PHE A 443 23.36 11.48 -9.29
N THR A 444 22.06 11.80 -9.39
CA THR A 444 21.03 10.77 -9.61
C THR A 444 21.06 10.17 -11.01
N TRP A 445 21.37 10.97 -12.02
CA TRP A 445 21.56 10.53 -13.39
C TRP A 445 22.72 9.55 -13.52
N LEU A 446 23.89 9.84 -12.93
CA LEU A 446 25.07 8.97 -12.97
C LEU A 446 24.75 7.56 -12.45
N LEU A 447 24.01 7.47 -11.33
CA LEU A 447 23.56 6.21 -10.75
C LEU A 447 22.49 5.53 -11.61
N SER A 448 21.68 6.31 -12.33
CA SER A 448 20.62 5.83 -13.20
C SER A 448 21.16 5.15 -14.47
N ILE A 449 22.31 5.57 -15.01
CA ILE A 449 22.88 5.03 -16.27
C ILE A 449 22.97 3.50 -16.28
N ILE A 450 23.26 2.88 -15.13
CA ILE A 450 23.36 1.41 -14.99
C ILE A 450 22.04 0.70 -15.39
N LYS A 451 20.89 1.37 -15.23
CA LYS A 451 19.57 0.83 -15.58
C LYS A 451 19.22 0.99 -17.07
N TYR A 452 20.00 1.70 -17.87
CA TYR A 452 19.71 1.94 -19.29
C TYR A 452 19.61 0.63 -20.11
N SER A 453 20.53 -0.32 -19.90
CA SER A 453 20.53 -1.59 -20.65
C SER A 453 19.33 -2.50 -20.32
N PRO A 454 19.00 -2.76 -19.03
CA PRO A 454 17.76 -3.46 -18.66
C PRO A 454 16.49 -2.79 -19.23
N LEU A 455 16.42 -1.45 -19.20
CA LEU A 455 15.25 -0.70 -19.69
C LEU A 455 14.95 -0.92 -21.18
N LEU A 456 15.97 -1.18 -22.00
CA LEU A 456 15.77 -1.49 -23.42
C LEU A 456 15.09 -2.85 -23.65
N LYS A 457 15.23 -3.79 -22.71
CA LYS A 457 14.63 -5.13 -22.78
C LYS A 457 13.19 -5.18 -22.28
N LEU A 458 12.76 -4.17 -21.51
CA LEU A 458 11.40 -4.08 -20.97
C LEU A 458 10.36 -4.03 -22.09
N LYS A 459 9.35 -4.89 -21.98
CA LYS A 459 8.19 -4.91 -22.87
C LYS A 459 7.02 -4.23 -22.15
N PHE A 460 6.44 -3.22 -22.81
CA PHE A 460 5.27 -2.52 -22.32
C PHE A 460 4.05 -2.91 -23.13
N ASP A 461 3.03 -3.40 -22.45
CA ASP A 461 1.76 -3.72 -23.04
C ASP A 461 0.80 -2.52 -22.91
N LEU A 462 0.55 -1.83 -24.04
CA LEU A 462 -0.07 -0.49 -24.06
C LEU A 462 -1.61 -0.50 -24.01
N ASN A 463 -2.25 -1.60 -24.42
CA ASN A 463 -3.71 -1.71 -24.53
C ASN A 463 -4.22 -3.03 -23.91
N PRO A 464 -4.02 -3.30 -22.60
CA PRO A 464 -4.62 -4.45 -21.94
C PRO A 464 -6.14 -4.30 -21.83
N ASP A 465 -6.64 -3.11 -21.46
CA ASP A 465 -8.05 -2.86 -21.19
C ASP A 465 -8.92 -3.01 -22.45
N GLU A 466 -8.52 -2.41 -23.58
CA GLU A 466 -9.25 -2.52 -24.85
C GLU A 466 -9.28 -3.96 -25.39
N ARG A 467 -8.21 -4.74 -25.17
CA ARG A 467 -8.20 -6.17 -25.53
C ARG A 467 -9.06 -7.00 -24.60
N ARG A 468 -9.09 -6.68 -23.30
CA ARG A 468 -9.95 -7.36 -22.32
C ARG A 468 -11.42 -7.02 -22.55
N GLU A 469 -11.78 -5.78 -22.80
CA GLU A 469 -13.16 -5.39 -23.14
C GLU A 469 -13.62 -6.03 -24.45
N GLY A 470 -12.75 -6.09 -25.46
CA GLY A 470 -13.02 -6.79 -26.73
C GLY A 470 -13.11 -8.31 -26.58
N ALA A 471 -12.23 -8.94 -25.80
CA ALA A 471 -12.22 -10.40 -25.57
C ALA A 471 -13.34 -10.86 -24.62
N VAL A 472 -13.76 -10.01 -23.66
CA VAL A 472 -14.92 -10.26 -22.79
C VAL A 472 -16.23 -10.19 -23.58
N GLN A 473 -16.30 -9.48 -24.71
CA GLN A 473 -17.43 -9.59 -25.65
C GLN A 473 -17.46 -10.92 -26.41
N PHE A 474 -16.34 -11.65 -26.49
CA PHE A 474 -16.24 -12.97 -27.11
C PHE A 474 -16.10 -14.10 -26.07
N ALA A 475 -17.08 -14.26 -25.18
CA ALA A 475 -17.52 -15.50 -24.52
C ALA A 475 -16.48 -16.52 -23.94
N GLY A 476 -15.19 -16.18 -23.80
CA GLY A 476 -14.11 -17.15 -23.56
C GLY A 476 -13.56 -17.22 -22.14
N GLY A 477 -13.93 -16.29 -21.25
CA GLY A 477 -13.36 -16.16 -19.90
C GLY A 477 -14.14 -16.81 -18.76
N ASP A 478 -15.41 -17.14 -18.98
CA ASP A 478 -16.31 -17.61 -17.91
C ASP A 478 -15.88 -18.97 -17.34
N TRP A 479 -15.50 -19.91 -18.21
CA TRP A 479 -15.13 -21.26 -17.80
C TRP A 479 -13.81 -21.32 -17.00
N MET A 480 -12.81 -20.47 -17.30
CA MET A 480 -11.54 -20.43 -16.56
C MET A 480 -11.77 -19.92 -15.14
N ARG A 481 -12.60 -18.87 -15.02
CA ARG A 481 -12.98 -18.29 -13.74
C ARG A 481 -13.77 -19.29 -12.91
N GLU A 482 -14.78 -19.94 -13.49
CA GLU A 482 -15.56 -20.98 -12.82
C GLU A 482 -14.66 -22.14 -12.35
N LEU A 483 -13.71 -22.59 -13.17
CA LEU A 483 -12.77 -23.64 -12.79
C LEU A 483 -11.89 -23.24 -11.60
N VAL A 484 -11.37 -22.01 -11.59
CA VAL A 484 -10.53 -21.49 -10.51
C VAL A 484 -11.34 -21.28 -9.23
N ASP A 485 -12.55 -20.70 -9.33
CA ASP A 485 -13.47 -20.52 -8.20
C ASP A 485 -13.86 -21.87 -7.60
N ASP A 486 -14.26 -22.85 -8.41
CA ASP A 486 -14.66 -24.18 -7.95
C ASP A 486 -13.50 -24.93 -7.28
N ALA A 487 -12.28 -24.81 -7.82
CA ALA A 487 -11.08 -25.41 -7.25
C ALA A 487 -10.73 -24.75 -5.90
N ALA A 488 -10.79 -23.42 -5.82
CA ALA A 488 -10.55 -22.67 -4.59
C ALA A 488 -11.58 -23.02 -3.51
N ILE A 489 -12.86 -23.05 -3.87
CA ILE A 489 -13.97 -23.42 -2.99
C ILE A 489 -13.74 -24.83 -2.41
N LYS A 490 -13.38 -25.81 -3.25
CA LYS A 490 -13.12 -27.21 -2.84
C LYS A 490 -11.77 -27.44 -2.14
N GLU A 491 -10.97 -26.39 -1.92
CA GLU A 491 -9.58 -26.49 -1.44
C GLU A 491 -8.69 -27.44 -2.29
N ASP A 492 -8.94 -27.52 -3.60
CA ASP A 492 -8.17 -28.35 -4.55
C ASP A 492 -6.90 -27.61 -5.01
N ILE A 493 -5.90 -27.59 -4.13
CA ILE A 493 -4.60 -26.92 -4.36
C ILE A 493 -3.86 -27.52 -5.55
N ASP A 494 -3.90 -28.85 -5.71
CA ASP A 494 -3.32 -29.54 -6.86
C ASP A 494 -3.96 -29.07 -8.17
N GLY A 495 -5.29 -28.93 -8.21
CA GLY A 495 -6.00 -28.37 -9.36
C GLY A 495 -5.58 -26.93 -9.70
N LEU A 496 -5.38 -26.08 -8.69
CA LEU A 496 -4.90 -24.70 -8.88
C LEU A 496 -3.46 -24.68 -9.43
N ILE A 497 -2.56 -25.51 -8.90
CA ILE A 497 -1.16 -25.61 -9.36
C ILE A 497 -1.11 -26.15 -10.79
N GLN A 498 -1.90 -27.17 -11.11
CA GLN A 498 -1.99 -27.72 -12.47
C GLN A 498 -2.51 -26.69 -13.46
N PHE A 499 -3.52 -25.90 -13.08
CA PHE A 499 -4.04 -24.81 -13.93
C PHE A 499 -2.97 -23.75 -14.23
N GLN A 500 -2.17 -23.37 -13.22
CA GLN A 500 -1.06 -22.43 -13.40
C GLN A 500 -0.01 -22.95 -14.40
N ARG A 501 0.35 -24.24 -14.30
CA ARG A 501 1.35 -24.88 -15.17
C ARG A 501 0.82 -25.18 -16.58
N ARG A 502 -0.49 -25.31 -16.75
CA ARG A 502 -1.10 -25.65 -18.04
C ARG A 502 -0.88 -24.55 -19.09
N SER A 503 -0.46 -24.94 -20.29
CA SER A 503 -0.51 -24.08 -21.47
C SER A 503 -1.94 -24.03 -22.01
N ILE A 504 -2.58 -22.87 -21.94
CA ILE A 504 -3.96 -22.66 -22.43
C ILE A 504 -3.88 -21.80 -23.70
N SER A 505 -4.50 -22.27 -24.78
CA SER A 505 -4.67 -21.50 -26.01
C SER A 505 -5.77 -20.45 -25.80
N GLY A 506 -5.45 -19.16 -25.95
CA GLY A 506 -6.41 -18.06 -25.76
C GLY A 506 -5.69 -16.70 -25.73
N ASP A 507 -6.42 -15.64 -25.37
CA ASP A 507 -5.81 -14.33 -25.13
C ASP A 507 -4.82 -14.45 -23.95
N PRO A 508 -3.52 -14.20 -24.17
CA PRO A 508 -2.51 -14.34 -23.13
C PRO A 508 -2.79 -13.44 -21.92
N ALA A 509 -3.42 -12.27 -22.09
CA ALA A 509 -3.72 -11.39 -20.96
C ALA A 509 -4.80 -11.97 -20.03
N LEU A 510 -5.85 -12.57 -20.59
CA LEU A 510 -6.93 -13.22 -19.82
C LEU A 510 -6.44 -14.49 -19.11
N VAL A 511 -5.69 -15.34 -19.83
CA VAL A 511 -5.09 -16.55 -19.25
C VAL A 511 -4.16 -16.17 -18.09
N ARG A 512 -3.33 -15.13 -18.25
CA ARG A 512 -2.47 -14.62 -17.18
C ARG A 512 -3.27 -14.11 -15.98
N HIS A 513 -4.36 -13.37 -16.22
CA HIS A 513 -5.21 -12.86 -15.14
C HIS A 513 -5.80 -14.01 -14.30
N GLU A 514 -6.37 -15.01 -14.95
CA GLU A 514 -6.96 -16.15 -14.23
C GLU A 514 -5.88 -17.06 -13.61
N LYS A 515 -4.67 -17.15 -14.18
CA LYS A 515 -3.51 -17.80 -13.52
C LYS A 515 -3.04 -17.06 -12.28
N ALA A 516 -2.97 -15.72 -12.33
CA ALA A 516 -2.64 -14.90 -11.16
C ALA A 516 -3.71 -15.05 -10.07
N ARG A 517 -4.99 -15.14 -10.44
CA ARG A 517 -6.08 -15.46 -9.51
C ARG A 517 -5.94 -16.87 -8.90
N ALA A 518 -5.55 -17.87 -9.70
CA ALA A 518 -5.30 -19.22 -9.19
C ALA A 518 -4.13 -19.25 -8.19
N GLN A 519 -3.03 -18.53 -8.49
CA GLN A 519 -1.88 -18.40 -7.60
C GLN A 519 -2.21 -17.63 -6.32
N MET A 520 -3.01 -16.58 -6.43
CA MET A 520 -3.54 -15.83 -5.29
C MET A 520 -4.31 -16.75 -4.34
N TRP A 521 -5.23 -17.58 -4.85
CA TRP A 521 -5.99 -18.54 -4.04
C TRP A 521 -5.12 -19.64 -3.45
N GLU A 522 -4.19 -20.21 -4.23
CA GLU A 522 -3.26 -21.23 -3.75
C GLU A 522 -2.46 -20.73 -2.54
N LEU A 523 -1.85 -19.55 -2.65
CA LEU A 523 -1.04 -18.98 -1.57
C LEU A 523 -1.88 -18.62 -0.33
N ALA A 524 -3.11 -18.15 -0.53
CA ALA A 524 -4.02 -17.81 0.57
C ALA A 524 -4.48 -19.08 1.34
N LEU A 525 -4.87 -20.13 0.63
CA LEU A 525 -5.27 -21.42 1.23
C LEU A 525 -4.14 -22.09 2.02
N ARG A 526 -2.89 -21.86 1.61
CA ARG A 526 -1.68 -22.33 2.31
C ARG A 526 -1.27 -21.45 3.50
N GLY A 527 -1.91 -20.29 3.67
CA GLY A 527 -1.57 -19.32 4.71
C GLY A 527 -0.30 -18.51 4.43
N LEU A 528 0.17 -18.48 3.18
CA LEU A 528 1.35 -17.72 2.73
C LEU A 528 1.01 -16.23 2.50
N TRP A 529 0.53 -15.57 3.56
CA TRP A 529 -0.17 -14.29 3.49
C TRP A 529 0.58 -13.14 2.81
N PRO A 530 1.87 -12.85 3.07
CA PRO A 530 2.56 -11.76 2.39
C PRO A 530 2.63 -11.97 0.87
N LYS A 531 2.87 -13.21 0.43
CA LYS A 531 2.90 -13.55 -1.00
C LYS A 531 1.50 -13.48 -1.60
N ALA A 532 0.49 -13.99 -0.90
CA ALA A 532 -0.91 -13.89 -1.31
C ALA A 532 -1.37 -12.42 -1.46
N ILE A 533 -0.96 -11.52 -0.57
CA ILE A 533 -1.27 -10.08 -0.66
C ILE A 533 -0.61 -9.47 -1.91
N GLU A 534 0.63 -9.84 -2.22
CA GLU A 534 1.32 -9.34 -3.41
C GLU A 534 0.62 -9.78 -4.70
N GLU A 535 0.22 -11.05 -4.79
CA GLU A 535 -0.56 -11.57 -5.93
C GLU A 535 -1.96 -10.95 -5.98
N ALA A 536 -2.65 -10.80 -4.85
CA ALA A 536 -3.95 -10.13 -4.80
C ALA A 536 -3.86 -8.67 -5.25
N LYS A 537 -2.80 -7.94 -4.89
CA LYS A 537 -2.54 -6.60 -5.40
C LYS A 537 -2.29 -6.59 -6.91
N LYS A 538 -1.66 -7.62 -7.48
CA LYS A 538 -1.51 -7.76 -8.94
C LYS A 538 -2.87 -7.97 -9.60
N VAL A 539 -3.69 -8.91 -9.09
CA VAL A 539 -5.05 -9.18 -9.59
C VAL A 539 -5.92 -7.94 -9.51
N LEU A 540 -5.92 -7.23 -8.37
CA LEU A 540 -6.69 -6.00 -8.17
C LEU A 540 -6.24 -4.88 -9.11
N ALA A 541 -4.93 -4.71 -9.30
CA ALA A 541 -4.39 -3.71 -10.23
C ALA A 541 -4.74 -4.05 -11.68
N GLN A 542 -4.69 -5.33 -12.08
CA GLN A 542 -5.14 -5.80 -13.38
C GLN A 542 -6.64 -5.58 -13.60
N ALA A 543 -7.46 -5.70 -12.55
CA ALA A 543 -8.90 -5.44 -12.58
C ALA A 543 -9.27 -3.94 -12.45
N GLY A 544 -8.30 -3.02 -12.47
CA GLY A 544 -8.56 -1.59 -12.38
C GLY A 544 -9.06 -1.10 -11.01
N GLY A 545 -8.90 -1.90 -9.96
CA GLY A 545 -9.41 -1.58 -8.62
C GLY A 545 -10.87 -1.99 -8.36
N GLU A 546 -11.51 -2.69 -9.30
CA GLU A 546 -12.93 -3.12 -9.20
C GLU A 546 -13.10 -4.60 -8.81
N ASP A 547 -12.06 -5.27 -8.30
CA ASP A 547 -12.14 -6.66 -7.83
C ASP A 547 -12.32 -6.72 -6.30
N ASP A 548 -13.56 -6.85 -5.85
CA ASP A 548 -13.90 -6.93 -4.43
C ASP A 548 -13.32 -8.18 -3.76
N ILE A 549 -13.19 -9.31 -4.47
CA ILE A 549 -12.60 -10.56 -3.95
C ILE A 549 -11.13 -10.32 -3.64
N ALA A 550 -10.37 -9.74 -4.57
CA ALA A 550 -8.96 -9.43 -4.35
C ALA A 550 -8.78 -8.43 -3.20
N ARG A 551 -9.67 -7.43 -3.07
CA ARG A 551 -9.65 -6.45 -1.97
C ARG A 551 -9.95 -7.10 -0.62
N MET A 552 -10.96 -7.97 -0.53
CA MET A 552 -11.25 -8.74 0.68
C MET A 552 -10.09 -9.66 1.06
N LEU A 553 -9.45 -10.32 0.08
CA LEU A 553 -8.29 -11.15 0.34
C LEU A 553 -7.10 -10.35 0.88
N ILE A 554 -6.87 -9.13 0.38
CA ILE A 554 -5.87 -8.20 0.92
C ILE A 554 -6.20 -7.85 2.38
N ALA A 555 -7.47 -7.59 2.69
CA ALA A 555 -7.91 -7.32 4.05
C ALA A 555 -7.66 -8.52 4.97
N VAL A 556 -8.05 -9.73 4.57
CA VAL A 556 -7.80 -10.98 5.30
C VAL A 556 -6.32 -11.20 5.53
N GLY A 557 -5.48 -11.01 4.50
CA GLY A 557 -4.04 -11.12 4.61
C GLY A 557 -3.43 -10.11 5.58
N HIS A 558 -3.95 -8.88 5.61
CA HIS A 558 -3.55 -7.87 6.60
C HIS A 558 -3.99 -8.23 8.02
N MET A 559 -5.20 -8.78 8.21
CA MET A 559 -5.64 -9.30 9.51
C MET A 559 -4.74 -10.44 10.01
N ALA A 560 -4.45 -11.40 9.14
CA ALA A 560 -3.56 -12.52 9.41
C ALA A 560 -2.13 -12.06 9.74
N SER A 561 -1.64 -11.03 9.05
CA SER A 561 -0.33 -10.40 9.28
C SER A 561 -0.31 -9.41 10.46
N ARG A 562 -1.39 -9.33 11.25
CA ARG A 562 -1.53 -8.47 12.44
C ARG A 562 -1.41 -6.97 12.14
N ARG A 563 -1.85 -6.54 10.96
CA ARG A 563 -1.92 -5.14 10.51
C ARG A 563 -3.37 -4.69 10.38
N LEU A 564 -4.08 -4.61 11.50
CA LEU A 564 -5.53 -4.35 11.53
C LEU A 564 -5.90 -2.99 10.90
N ASP A 565 -5.07 -1.97 11.07
CA ASP A 565 -5.32 -0.65 10.45
C ASP A 565 -5.34 -0.73 8.92
N ALA A 566 -4.44 -1.53 8.33
CA ALA A 566 -4.41 -1.74 6.88
C ALA A 566 -5.59 -2.58 6.40
N ALA A 567 -6.04 -3.55 7.21
CA ALA A 567 -7.22 -4.34 6.91
C ALA A 567 -8.49 -3.48 6.90
N ARG A 568 -8.65 -2.58 7.88
CA ARG A 568 -9.75 -1.60 7.92
C ARG A 568 -9.77 -0.69 6.69
N GLU A 569 -8.60 -0.21 6.25
CA GLU A 569 -8.47 0.61 5.04
C GLU A 569 -8.84 -0.17 3.78
N ALA A 570 -8.42 -1.43 3.68
CA ALA A 570 -8.77 -2.30 2.54
C ALA A 570 -10.27 -2.65 2.50
N LEU A 571 -10.94 -2.82 3.64
CA LEU A 571 -12.39 -3.04 3.69
C LEU A 571 -13.20 -1.75 3.41
N HIS A 572 -12.59 -0.57 3.62
CA HIS A 572 -13.27 0.71 3.47
C HIS A 572 -13.55 1.02 1.98
N GLY A 573 -14.83 1.04 1.60
CA GLY A 573 -15.25 1.39 0.24
C GLY A 573 -15.62 0.19 -0.63
N LEU A 574 -15.64 -1.03 -0.07
CA LEU A 574 -16.36 -2.15 -0.67
C LEU A 574 -17.85 -1.77 -0.81
N GLN A 575 -18.36 -1.76 -2.03
CA GLN A 575 -19.79 -1.56 -2.28
C GLN A 575 -20.50 -2.85 -1.89
N GLN A 576 -21.44 -2.79 -0.95
CA GLN A 576 -22.21 -3.95 -0.54
C GLN A 576 -23.44 -4.06 -1.44
N PRO A 577 -23.50 -5.02 -2.39
CA PRO A 577 -24.77 -5.38 -2.99
C PRO A 577 -25.69 -5.98 -1.91
N GLU A 578 -26.99 -5.78 -2.04
CA GLU A 578 -27.98 -6.30 -1.08
C GLU A 578 -27.83 -7.83 -0.90
N GLY A 579 -27.65 -8.28 0.34
CA GLY A 579 -27.53 -9.71 0.71
C GLY A 579 -26.14 -10.34 0.55
N TYR A 580 -25.07 -9.55 0.43
CA TYR A 580 -23.69 -10.01 0.44
C TYR A 580 -22.94 -9.55 1.69
N ASP A 581 -22.84 -10.46 2.67
CA ASP A 581 -22.48 -10.10 4.05
C ASP A 581 -21.01 -10.35 4.41
N GLU A 582 -20.25 -11.04 3.56
CA GLU A 582 -18.83 -11.34 3.83
C GLU A 582 -18.00 -10.07 4.16
N PRO A 583 -18.14 -8.93 3.47
CA PRO A 583 -17.44 -7.71 3.85
C PRO A 583 -17.73 -7.24 5.28
N GLU A 584 -18.97 -7.42 5.76
CA GLU A 584 -19.38 -7.04 7.12
C GLU A 584 -18.85 -8.01 8.16
N LEU A 585 -18.93 -9.32 7.88
CA LEU A 585 -18.34 -10.35 8.73
C LEU A 585 -16.82 -10.18 8.85
N LEU A 586 -16.14 -9.80 7.76
CA LEU A 586 -14.71 -9.49 7.79
C LEU A 586 -14.42 -8.24 8.62
N ALA A 587 -15.26 -7.19 8.52
CA ALA A 587 -15.13 -6.01 9.36
C ALA A 587 -15.35 -6.34 10.84
N PHE A 588 -16.38 -7.14 11.15
CA PHE A 588 -16.66 -7.65 12.49
C PHE A 588 -15.47 -8.41 13.06
N VAL A 589 -14.92 -9.38 12.32
CA VAL A 589 -13.75 -10.16 12.77
C VAL A 589 -12.52 -9.27 12.93
N CYS A 590 -12.33 -8.28 12.05
CA CYS A 590 -11.24 -7.30 12.17
C CYS A 590 -11.35 -6.46 13.44
N GLU A 591 -12.55 -6.04 13.83
CA GLU A 591 -12.78 -5.30 15.07
C GLU A 591 -12.72 -6.21 16.29
N TRP A 592 -13.21 -7.44 16.20
CA TRP A 592 -13.12 -8.43 17.26
C TRP A 592 -11.67 -8.78 17.61
N LEU A 593 -10.80 -8.87 16.60
CA LEU A 593 -9.36 -9.09 16.74
C LEU A 593 -8.64 -8.03 17.59
N ASP A 594 -9.22 -6.84 17.73
CA ASP A 594 -8.71 -5.72 18.52
C ASP A 594 -9.50 -5.57 19.84
N PRO A 595 -9.06 -6.20 20.95
CA PRO A 595 -9.77 -6.10 22.23
C PRO A 595 -9.67 -4.73 22.90
N TRP A 596 -8.83 -3.81 22.39
CA TRP A 596 -8.56 -2.53 23.05
C TRP A 596 -9.19 -1.33 22.34
N GLN A 597 -9.33 -1.37 21.01
CA GLN A 597 -9.94 -0.31 20.22
C GLN A 597 -11.16 -0.76 19.40
N GLY A 598 -11.41 -2.07 19.28
CA GLY A 598 -12.57 -2.61 18.58
C GLY A 598 -13.88 -2.24 19.29
N MET A 599 -14.92 -1.97 18.51
CA MET A 599 -16.21 -1.48 19.01
C MET A 599 -17.27 -2.58 19.15
N VAL A 600 -16.93 -3.84 18.86
CA VAL A 600 -17.86 -4.97 18.93
C VAL A 600 -18.39 -5.17 20.36
N THR A 601 -19.70 -5.06 20.48
CA THR A 601 -20.52 -5.27 21.68
C THR A 601 -21.20 -6.64 21.66
N GLU A 602 -21.84 -7.03 22.76
CA GLU A 602 -22.64 -8.26 22.81
C GLU A 602 -23.88 -8.16 21.89
N ASP A 603 -24.43 -6.96 21.70
CA ASP A 603 -25.55 -6.69 20.79
C ASP A 603 -25.21 -7.06 19.33
N ASP A 604 -23.99 -6.79 18.89
CA ASP A 604 -23.54 -7.12 17.53
C ASP A 604 -23.48 -8.64 17.27
N PHE A 605 -23.40 -9.49 18.30
CA PHE A 605 -23.49 -10.95 18.11
C PHE A 605 -24.91 -11.40 17.78
N TRP A 606 -25.93 -10.67 18.24
CA TRP A 606 -27.34 -10.98 17.95
C TRP A 606 -27.68 -10.70 16.49
N ASP A 607 -27.05 -9.68 15.88
CA ASP A 607 -27.25 -9.36 14.45
C ASP A 607 -26.79 -10.49 13.52
N TRP A 608 -25.86 -11.34 13.99
CA TRP A 608 -25.29 -12.47 13.25
C TRP A 608 -25.63 -13.83 13.84
N GLU A 609 -26.74 -13.93 14.59
CA GLU A 609 -27.21 -15.19 15.14
C GLU A 609 -27.42 -16.24 14.01
N ASN A 610 -26.97 -17.47 14.22
CA ASN A 610 -26.99 -18.56 13.24
C ASN A 610 -26.01 -18.40 12.06
N ASN A 611 -24.99 -17.55 12.16
CA ASN A 611 -23.89 -17.51 11.19
C ASN A 611 -22.75 -18.46 11.58
N SER A 612 -22.36 -19.36 10.66
CA SER A 612 -21.32 -20.37 10.93
C SER A 612 -19.96 -19.78 11.30
N CYS A 613 -19.59 -18.61 10.76
CA CYS A 613 -18.35 -17.92 11.11
C CYS A 613 -18.34 -17.43 12.57
N ILE A 614 -19.46 -16.85 13.03
CA ILE A 614 -19.59 -16.29 14.37
C ILE A 614 -19.72 -17.40 15.42
N ASP A 615 -20.49 -18.45 15.12
CA ASP A 615 -20.61 -19.61 15.99
C ASP A 615 -19.26 -20.35 16.17
N HIS A 616 -18.46 -20.45 15.11
CA HIS A 616 -17.09 -20.97 15.19
C HIS A 616 -16.20 -20.09 16.07
N LEU A 617 -16.28 -18.76 15.94
CA LEU A 617 -15.54 -17.83 16.78
C LEU A 617 -15.93 -17.98 18.27
N GLN A 618 -17.22 -18.11 18.58
CA GLN A 618 -17.68 -18.41 19.94
C GLN A 618 -17.18 -19.77 20.44
N ALA A 619 -17.19 -20.81 19.59
CA ALA A 619 -16.66 -22.12 19.92
C ALA A 619 -15.15 -22.07 20.24
N LEU A 620 -14.36 -21.32 19.48
CA LEU A 620 -12.94 -21.09 19.76
C LEU A 620 -12.73 -20.40 21.11
N MET A 621 -13.57 -19.43 21.47
CA MET A 621 -13.50 -18.77 22.78
C MET A 621 -13.84 -19.72 23.91
N ARG A 622 -14.85 -20.58 23.75
CA ARG A 622 -15.17 -21.66 24.71
C ARG A 622 -14.00 -22.65 24.86
N MET A 623 -13.40 -23.07 23.75
CA MET A 623 -12.23 -23.94 23.73
C MET A 623 -11.03 -23.30 24.45
N LEU A 624 -10.75 -22.03 24.18
CA LEU A 624 -9.67 -21.27 24.81
C LEU A 624 -9.88 -21.08 26.31
N ARG A 625 -11.11 -20.81 26.76
CA ARG A 625 -11.49 -20.69 28.18
C ARG A 625 -11.14 -21.95 28.99
N GLY A 626 -11.25 -23.12 28.37
CA GLY A 626 -11.04 -24.40 29.02
C GLY A 626 -9.75 -25.14 28.65
N TRP A 627 -8.97 -24.64 27.69
CA TRP A 627 -7.99 -25.44 26.94
C TRP A 627 -8.59 -26.76 26.42
N GLN A 628 -9.86 -26.72 26.00
CA GLN A 628 -10.58 -27.88 25.51
C GLN A 628 -10.26 -28.13 24.02
N PRO A 629 -10.19 -29.39 23.58
CA PRO A 629 -9.89 -29.73 22.20
C PRO A 629 -11.10 -29.59 21.27
N ALA A 630 -12.33 -29.65 21.82
CA ALA A 630 -13.60 -29.44 21.14
C ALA A 630 -14.63 -28.88 22.15
N PRO A 631 -15.65 -28.14 21.68
CA PRO A 631 -16.79 -27.75 22.51
C PRO A 631 -17.65 -28.98 22.87
N ASN A 632 -18.49 -28.86 23.89
CA ASN A 632 -19.40 -29.94 24.31
C ASN A 632 -20.69 -29.98 23.47
N ASP A 633 -21.05 -28.88 22.82
CA ASP A 633 -22.30 -28.74 22.07
C ASP A 633 -22.12 -29.26 20.64
N GLU A 634 -23.15 -29.91 20.09
CA GLU A 634 -23.15 -30.29 18.68
C GLU A 634 -23.24 -29.05 17.77
N THR A 635 -22.54 -29.10 16.64
CA THR A 635 -22.55 -28.00 15.67
C THR A 635 -23.90 -27.90 14.97
N ILE A 636 -24.50 -26.71 14.97
CA ILE A 636 -25.79 -26.44 14.31
C ILE A 636 -25.66 -26.48 12.77
N HIS A 637 -24.48 -26.10 12.25
CA HIS A 637 -24.24 -25.92 10.81
C HIS A 637 -23.52 -27.09 10.16
N ASN A 638 -23.88 -27.39 8.90
CA ASN A 638 -23.23 -28.44 8.08
C ASN A 638 -22.37 -27.89 6.93
N ASP A 639 -21.98 -26.60 7.04
CA ASP A 639 -21.22 -25.86 6.03
C ASP A 639 -19.74 -26.26 5.99
N ARG A 640 -19.05 -25.88 4.91
CA ARG A 640 -17.61 -26.12 4.74
C ARG A 640 -16.78 -25.47 5.85
N LEU A 641 -17.13 -24.26 6.29
CA LEU A 641 -16.42 -23.58 7.39
C LEU A 641 -16.41 -24.45 8.66
N THR A 642 -17.56 -25.04 9.02
CA THR A 642 -17.69 -25.95 10.16
C THR A 642 -16.83 -27.20 9.99
N ARG A 643 -16.78 -27.78 8.80
CA ARG A 643 -15.92 -28.95 8.51
C ARG A 643 -14.44 -28.61 8.67
N VAL A 644 -14.01 -27.45 8.19
CA VAL A 644 -12.64 -26.95 8.36
C VAL A 644 -12.33 -26.69 9.83
N ALA A 645 -13.28 -26.15 10.60
CA ALA A 645 -13.14 -25.97 12.04
C ALA A 645 -12.93 -27.32 12.77
N GLN A 646 -13.69 -28.35 12.40
CA GLN A 646 -13.57 -29.69 12.99
C GLN A 646 -12.20 -30.35 12.70
N LEU A 647 -11.53 -30.05 11.57
CA LEU A 647 -10.15 -30.50 11.31
C LEU A 647 -9.16 -29.97 12.35
N SER A 648 -9.34 -28.72 12.80
CA SER A 648 -8.54 -28.13 13.87
C SER A 648 -8.79 -28.85 15.20
N MET A 649 -10.05 -29.23 15.48
CA MET A 649 -10.41 -30.00 16.68
C MET A 649 -9.71 -31.37 16.68
N ILE A 650 -9.63 -32.07 15.53
CA ILE A 650 -8.87 -33.33 15.41
C ILE A 650 -7.41 -33.14 15.80
N SER A 651 -6.77 -32.08 15.32
CA SER A 651 -5.38 -31.75 15.68
C SER A 651 -5.19 -31.59 17.20
N LEU A 652 -6.13 -30.93 17.87
CA LEU A 652 -6.11 -30.71 19.31
C LEU A 652 -6.44 -31.98 20.11
N MET A 653 -7.38 -32.81 19.64
CA MET A 653 -7.70 -34.11 20.24
C MET A 653 -6.49 -35.04 20.19
N ARG A 654 -5.78 -35.09 19.06
CA ARG A 654 -4.50 -35.82 18.92
C ARG A 654 -3.46 -35.33 19.94
N ALA A 655 -3.29 -34.02 20.07
CA ALA A 655 -2.36 -33.42 21.04
C ALA A 655 -2.75 -33.73 22.50
N GLN A 656 -4.05 -33.82 22.79
CA GLN A 656 -4.59 -34.20 24.11
C GLN A 656 -4.82 -35.71 24.27
N ARG A 657 -4.28 -36.54 23.38
CA ARG A 657 -4.30 -38.02 23.47
C ARG A 657 -5.71 -38.64 23.50
N LYS A 658 -6.66 -38.02 22.79
CA LYS A 658 -8.02 -38.52 22.52
C LYS A 658 -8.07 -39.16 21.13
N HIS A 659 -7.29 -40.22 20.92
CA HIS A 659 -7.07 -40.81 19.59
C HIS A 659 -8.31 -41.46 18.99
N ASP A 660 -9.16 -42.05 19.83
CA ASP A 660 -10.40 -42.70 19.38
C ASP A 660 -11.42 -41.67 18.90
N GLU A 661 -11.70 -40.65 19.71
CA GLU A 661 -12.57 -39.52 19.34
C GLU A 661 -12.05 -38.79 18.09
N ALA A 662 -10.72 -38.59 18.01
CA ALA A 662 -10.09 -37.95 16.86
C ALA A 662 -10.27 -38.76 15.56
N LEU A 663 -10.10 -40.09 15.63
CA LEU A 663 -10.28 -40.97 14.48
C LEU A 663 -11.75 -40.99 14.05
N GLU A 664 -12.69 -41.11 14.99
CA GLU A 664 -14.12 -41.13 14.69
C GLU A 664 -14.57 -39.83 13.99
N LEU A 665 -14.15 -38.68 14.52
CA LEU A 665 -14.44 -37.38 13.90
C LEU A 665 -13.79 -37.26 12.51
N SER A 666 -12.56 -37.77 12.33
CA SER A 666 -11.90 -37.77 11.02
C SER A 666 -12.65 -38.63 9.99
N LEU A 667 -13.16 -39.80 10.40
CA LEU A 667 -13.94 -40.68 9.53
C LEU A 667 -15.31 -40.08 9.20
N LYS A 668 -15.96 -39.40 10.16
CA LYS A 668 -17.18 -38.62 9.92
C LYS A 668 -16.95 -37.56 8.84
N LEU A 669 -15.89 -36.76 8.95
CA LEU A 669 -15.53 -35.76 7.94
C LEU A 669 -15.25 -36.38 6.57
N VAL A 670 -14.61 -37.55 6.50
CA VAL A 670 -14.38 -38.26 5.24
C VAL A 670 -15.70 -38.72 4.60
N ARG A 671 -16.70 -39.12 5.40
CA ARG A 671 -18.04 -39.47 4.89
C ARG A 671 -18.79 -38.25 4.35
N GLU A 672 -18.64 -37.09 5.00
CA GLU A 672 -19.27 -35.83 4.58
C GLU A 672 -18.60 -35.19 3.36
N GLU A 673 -17.28 -35.32 3.23
CA GLU A 673 -16.50 -34.81 2.10
C GLU A 673 -15.55 -35.89 1.53
N PRO A 674 -16.09 -36.81 0.70
CA PRO A 674 -15.33 -37.94 0.19
C PRO A 674 -14.27 -37.55 -0.84
N THR A 675 -14.20 -36.31 -1.31
CA THR A 675 -13.10 -35.84 -2.19
C THR A 675 -12.05 -35.02 -1.43
N GLY A 676 -12.28 -34.68 -0.17
CA GLY A 676 -11.40 -33.80 0.60
C GLY A 676 -10.03 -34.42 0.87
N VAL A 677 -8.98 -33.60 0.71
CA VAL A 677 -7.59 -33.98 0.98
C VAL A 677 -7.29 -33.92 2.49
N ARG A 678 -7.62 -32.81 3.17
CA ARG A 678 -7.34 -32.63 4.60
C ARG A 678 -8.05 -33.64 5.52
N PRO A 679 -9.33 -34.01 5.33
CA PRO A 679 -9.98 -35.06 6.14
C PRO A 679 -9.26 -36.41 6.05
N ARG A 680 -8.77 -36.78 4.86
CA ARG A 680 -7.97 -38.01 4.66
C ARG A 680 -6.61 -37.94 5.33
N ILE A 681 -5.92 -36.81 5.19
CA ILE A 681 -4.65 -36.57 5.90
C ILE A 681 -4.89 -36.67 7.42
N ALA A 682 -5.99 -36.12 7.93
CA ALA A 682 -6.36 -36.21 9.33
C ALA A 682 -6.59 -37.67 9.77
N ALA A 683 -7.30 -38.47 8.98
CA ALA A 683 -7.52 -39.89 9.24
C ALA A 683 -6.20 -40.69 9.23
N ALA A 684 -5.33 -40.47 8.24
CA ALA A 684 -4.01 -41.09 8.16
C ALA A 684 -3.15 -40.74 9.38
N LEU A 685 -3.15 -39.48 9.81
CA LEU A 685 -2.44 -39.03 11.00
C LEU A 685 -3.00 -39.62 12.31
N CYS A 686 -4.31 -39.85 12.41
CA CYS A 686 -4.92 -40.53 13.56
C CYS A 686 -4.56 -42.02 13.60
N LEU A 687 -4.51 -42.69 12.43
CA LEU A 687 -4.08 -44.10 12.32
C LEU A 687 -2.60 -44.27 12.72
N ILE A 688 -1.75 -43.32 12.32
CA ILE A 688 -0.35 -43.21 12.78
C ILE A 688 -0.29 -43.12 14.31
N ASP A 689 -1.15 -42.34 14.96
CA ASP A 689 -1.15 -42.22 16.42
C ASP A 689 -1.60 -43.50 17.13
N LYS A 690 -2.53 -44.25 16.54
CA LYS A 690 -2.95 -45.58 17.05
C LYS A 690 -1.89 -46.67 16.84
N GLY A 691 -1.06 -46.52 15.81
CA GLY A 691 -0.01 -47.47 15.44
C GLY A 691 -0.36 -48.38 14.26
N ASP A 692 -1.38 -48.02 13.48
CA ASP A 692 -1.78 -48.72 12.25
C ASP A 692 -1.22 -47.97 11.02
N TRP A 693 0.00 -48.35 10.65
CA TRP A 693 0.80 -47.63 9.66
C TRP A 693 0.47 -48.04 8.22
N HIS A 694 0.14 -49.31 8.00
CA HIS A 694 -0.21 -49.81 6.67
C HIS A 694 -1.54 -49.21 6.23
N SER A 695 -2.48 -49.05 7.15
CA SER A 695 -3.73 -48.33 6.89
C SER A 695 -3.50 -46.86 6.54
N ALA A 696 -2.64 -46.16 7.28
CA ALA A 696 -2.27 -44.79 6.95
C ALA A 696 -1.58 -44.69 5.57
N ARG A 697 -0.77 -45.69 5.20
CA ARG A 697 -0.08 -45.75 3.90
C ARG A 697 -1.06 -46.00 2.74
N SER A 698 -2.08 -46.82 2.93
CA SER A 698 -3.15 -47.03 1.93
C SER A 698 -3.82 -45.70 1.56
N ILE A 699 -4.11 -44.86 2.56
CA ILE A 699 -4.67 -43.53 2.34
C ILE A 699 -3.69 -42.63 1.58
N LEU A 700 -2.39 -42.69 1.93
CA LEU A 700 -1.36 -41.93 1.21
C LEU A 700 -1.27 -42.35 -0.27
N SER A 701 -1.30 -43.66 -0.59
CA SER A 701 -1.26 -44.11 -1.99
C SER A 701 -2.45 -43.57 -2.78
N GLU A 702 -3.66 -43.60 -2.21
CA GLU A 702 -4.84 -43.02 -2.85
C GLU A 702 -4.73 -41.50 -3.05
N LEU A 703 -4.11 -40.78 -2.10
CA LEU A 703 -3.89 -39.34 -2.23
C LEU A 703 -2.82 -39.01 -3.27
N LYS A 704 -1.79 -39.85 -3.42
CA LYS A 704 -0.75 -39.65 -4.44
C LYS A 704 -1.26 -39.86 -5.85
N GLU A 705 -2.21 -40.77 -6.05
CA GLU A 705 -2.82 -41.01 -7.36
C GLU A 705 -3.69 -39.83 -7.83
N SER A 706 -4.39 -39.16 -6.91
CA SER A 706 -5.25 -38.01 -7.26
C SER A 706 -4.56 -36.65 -7.13
N ASP A 707 -3.83 -36.40 -6.05
CA ASP A 707 -3.41 -35.06 -5.60
C ASP A 707 -1.89 -35.00 -5.43
N SER A 708 -1.15 -35.47 -6.44
CA SER A 708 0.30 -35.65 -6.36
C SER A 708 1.10 -34.36 -6.12
N GLN A 709 0.60 -33.20 -6.60
CA GLN A 709 1.28 -31.91 -6.47
C GLN A 709 0.83 -31.12 -5.23
N ASP A 710 -0.12 -31.61 -4.43
CA ASP A 710 -0.56 -30.92 -3.21
C ASP A 710 0.56 -30.94 -2.16
N PRO A 711 1.06 -29.77 -1.70
CA PRO A 711 2.12 -29.69 -0.69
C PRO A 711 1.78 -30.42 0.62
N ARG A 712 0.50 -30.53 0.98
CA ARG A 712 0.03 -31.24 2.18
C ARG A 712 0.18 -32.75 2.03
N VAL A 713 -0.05 -33.28 0.82
CA VAL A 713 0.14 -34.71 0.51
C VAL A 713 1.62 -35.05 0.46
N LEU A 714 2.43 -34.16 -0.12
CA LEU A 714 3.89 -34.26 -0.08
C LEU A 714 4.41 -34.30 1.36
N ALA A 715 3.89 -33.42 2.23
CA ALA A 715 4.23 -33.40 3.65
C ALA A 715 3.81 -34.70 4.36
N LEU A 716 2.61 -35.22 4.12
CA LEU A 716 2.21 -36.53 4.64
C LEU A 716 3.13 -37.66 4.16
N SER A 717 3.59 -37.61 2.90
CA SER A 717 4.51 -38.62 2.38
C SER A 717 5.88 -38.58 3.07
N SER A 718 6.38 -37.37 3.39
CA SER A 718 7.60 -37.18 4.19
C SER A 718 7.44 -37.67 5.64
N ILE A 719 6.26 -37.46 6.23
CA ILE A 719 5.92 -37.95 7.57
C ILE A 719 5.90 -39.48 7.61
N LEU A 720 5.41 -40.11 6.54
CA LEU A 720 5.38 -41.55 6.38
C LEU A 720 6.72 -42.16 5.93
N GLY A 721 7.77 -41.36 5.74
CA GLY A 721 9.15 -41.80 5.51
C GLY A 721 9.55 -41.92 4.02
N GLN A 722 8.91 -41.15 3.13
CA GLN A 722 9.36 -41.00 1.74
C GLN A 722 10.20 -39.72 1.58
N VAL A 723 11.24 -39.76 0.74
CA VAL A 723 12.10 -38.61 0.47
C VAL A 723 11.39 -37.65 -0.50
N VAL A 724 11.29 -36.38 -0.11
CA VAL A 724 10.65 -35.29 -0.88
C VAL A 724 11.46 -34.01 -0.67
N ASP A 725 11.51 -33.16 -1.70
CA ASP A 725 12.21 -31.87 -1.65
C ASP A 725 11.64 -30.91 -0.58
N GLU A 726 12.53 -30.20 0.11
CA GLU A 726 12.20 -29.30 1.24
C GLU A 726 11.83 -27.86 0.80
N GLU A 727 11.50 -27.64 -0.46
CA GLU A 727 11.18 -26.30 -0.97
C GLU A 727 9.86 -25.74 -0.42
N GLU A 728 8.88 -26.62 -0.25
CA GLU A 728 7.53 -26.27 0.20
C GLU A 728 7.43 -26.14 1.73
N LEU A 729 6.61 -25.21 2.21
CA LEU A 729 6.43 -24.90 3.64
C LEU A 729 6.04 -26.14 4.45
N GLU A 730 5.06 -26.90 3.96
CA GLU A 730 4.45 -28.03 4.63
C GLU A 730 5.46 -29.17 4.82
N VAL A 731 6.29 -29.44 3.80
CA VAL A 731 7.37 -30.44 3.87
C VAL A 731 8.49 -29.95 4.79
N ALA A 732 8.89 -28.68 4.67
CA ALA A 732 9.92 -28.09 5.51
C ALA A 732 9.55 -28.12 7.01
N LEU A 733 8.29 -27.84 7.36
CA LEU A 733 7.81 -27.92 8.75
C LEU A 733 7.75 -29.36 9.28
N ALA A 734 7.60 -30.36 8.41
CA ALA A 734 7.56 -31.77 8.80
C ALA A 734 8.96 -32.36 9.06
N VAL A 735 9.94 -32.05 8.20
CA VAL A 735 11.26 -32.70 8.17
C VAL A 735 12.39 -31.78 8.63
N SER A 736 12.53 -30.62 7.99
CA SER A 736 13.74 -29.78 8.07
C SER A 736 14.04 -29.24 9.48
N GLN A 737 15.28 -28.82 9.71
CA GLN A 737 15.77 -28.29 10.99
C GLN A 737 16.65 -27.04 10.80
N GLY A 738 16.63 -26.13 11.78
CA GLY A 738 17.64 -25.08 11.91
C GLY A 738 17.26 -23.71 11.32
N LYS A 739 18.27 -23.00 10.78
CA LYS A 739 18.17 -21.58 10.38
C LYS A 739 17.23 -21.33 9.18
N SER A 740 17.03 -22.33 8.32
CA SER A 740 16.12 -22.27 7.16
C SER A 740 14.67 -21.95 7.57
N MET A 741 14.26 -22.30 8.79
CA MET A 741 12.90 -22.09 9.29
C MET A 741 12.54 -20.62 9.57
N LYS A 742 13.54 -19.75 9.74
CA LYS A 742 13.30 -18.32 9.98
C LYS A 742 12.59 -17.65 8.80
N LYS A 743 12.77 -18.16 7.57
CA LYS A 743 12.11 -17.60 6.37
C LYS A 743 10.58 -17.74 6.47
N TRP A 744 10.12 -18.83 7.09
CA TRP A 744 8.70 -19.21 7.12
C TRP A 744 7.86 -18.43 8.14
N ILE A 745 8.47 -17.91 9.23
CA ILE A 745 7.76 -17.10 10.24
C ILE A 745 7.11 -15.86 9.62
N ASN A 746 7.81 -15.22 8.69
CA ASN A 746 7.30 -14.02 8.04
C ASN A 746 6.29 -14.37 6.95
N SER A 747 6.54 -15.45 6.20
CA SER A 747 5.64 -15.84 5.10
C SER A 747 4.35 -16.50 5.56
N ALA A 748 4.34 -17.21 6.70
CA ALA A 748 3.17 -17.91 7.22
C ALA A 748 2.83 -17.44 8.64
N PRO A 749 2.31 -16.21 8.81
CA PRO A 749 2.12 -15.58 10.13
C PRO A 749 1.07 -16.28 11.01
N VAL A 750 0.22 -17.13 10.42
CA VAL A 750 -0.86 -17.85 11.11
C VAL A 750 -0.44 -19.24 11.58
N ASN A 751 0.63 -19.80 11.03
CA ASN A 751 1.09 -21.14 11.38
C ASN A 751 1.95 -21.13 12.65
N ALA A 752 1.36 -21.52 13.78
CA ALA A 752 2.05 -21.52 15.07
C ALA A 752 3.27 -22.46 15.13
N VAL A 753 3.29 -23.53 14.33
CA VAL A 753 4.42 -24.46 14.29
C VAL A 753 5.66 -23.79 13.71
N ALA A 754 5.50 -22.87 12.74
CA ALA A 754 6.62 -22.09 12.19
C ALA A 754 7.34 -21.27 13.27
N GLY A 755 6.61 -20.72 14.24
CA GLY A 755 7.17 -20.01 15.40
C GLY A 755 7.88 -20.95 16.38
N VAL A 756 7.26 -22.09 16.71
CA VAL A 756 7.84 -23.09 17.64
C VAL A 756 9.18 -23.65 17.14
N MET A 757 9.34 -23.79 15.83
CA MET A 757 10.57 -24.33 15.24
C MET A 757 11.79 -23.40 15.35
N VAL A 758 11.58 -22.13 15.71
CA VAL A 758 12.66 -21.15 15.84
C VAL A 758 13.01 -20.92 17.31
N LYS A 759 14.31 -20.93 17.62
CA LYS A 759 14.80 -20.66 18.97
C LYS A 759 14.37 -19.26 19.43
N GLY A 760 13.53 -19.22 20.47
CA GLY A 760 12.98 -17.99 21.02
C GLY A 760 11.62 -17.59 20.43
N GLY A 761 11.11 -18.28 19.39
CA GLY A 761 9.91 -17.92 18.62
C GLY A 761 8.57 -18.23 19.29
N MET A 762 8.54 -18.34 20.62
CA MET A 762 7.34 -18.76 21.36
C MET A 762 6.28 -17.67 21.35
N ASP A 763 6.66 -16.40 21.42
CA ASP A 763 5.74 -15.28 21.32
C ASP A 763 5.13 -15.17 19.92
N GLU A 764 5.89 -15.41 18.85
CA GLU A 764 5.33 -15.51 17.50
C GLU A 764 4.39 -16.71 17.35
N ALA A 765 4.70 -17.87 17.94
CA ALA A 765 3.83 -19.04 17.90
C ALA A 765 2.46 -18.79 18.57
N ILE A 766 2.47 -18.13 19.74
CA ILE A 766 1.25 -17.74 20.47
C ILE A 766 0.49 -16.64 19.70
N SER A 767 1.21 -15.70 19.09
CA SER A 767 0.63 -14.65 18.24
C SER A 767 -0.07 -15.23 17.01
N ALA A 768 0.46 -16.33 16.47
CA ALA A 768 -0.12 -17.06 15.35
C ALA A 768 -1.38 -17.84 15.78
N ASN A 769 -1.23 -18.84 16.65
CA ASN A 769 -2.33 -19.64 17.19
C ASN A 769 -1.98 -20.17 18.59
N VAL A 770 -2.62 -19.61 19.62
CA VAL A 770 -2.37 -19.95 21.03
C VAL A 770 -2.74 -21.39 21.40
N LEU A 771 -3.63 -22.04 20.66
CA LEU A 771 -4.08 -23.41 20.94
C LEU A 771 -2.98 -24.45 20.73
N ILE A 772 -1.87 -24.10 20.06
CA ILE A 772 -0.69 -24.97 19.98
C ILE A 772 -0.16 -25.37 21.36
N ALA A 773 -0.28 -24.47 22.35
CA ALA A 773 0.18 -24.68 23.71
C ALA A 773 -0.86 -25.40 24.60
N SER A 774 -2.07 -25.70 24.08
CA SER A 774 -3.19 -26.22 24.87
C SER A 774 -2.86 -27.52 25.59
N HIS A 775 -2.29 -28.49 24.89
CA HIS A 775 -1.95 -29.81 25.46
C HIS A 775 -0.98 -29.70 26.66
N GLU A 776 0.07 -28.89 26.51
CA GLU A 776 1.03 -28.63 27.58
C GLU A 776 0.43 -27.80 28.72
N ALA A 777 -0.36 -26.77 28.38
CA ALA A 777 -1.04 -25.93 29.36
C ALA A 777 -2.00 -26.75 30.23
N THR A 778 -2.78 -27.65 29.62
CA THR A 778 -3.68 -28.56 30.33
C THR A 778 -2.89 -29.53 31.20
N ARG A 779 -1.81 -30.14 30.68
CA ARG A 779 -0.94 -31.06 31.44
C ARG A 779 -0.29 -30.39 32.66
N ARG A 780 0.06 -29.10 32.57
CA ARG A 780 0.69 -28.32 33.64
C ARG A 780 -0.32 -27.57 34.52
N GLY A 781 -1.61 -27.57 34.17
CA GLY A 781 -2.66 -26.87 34.90
C GLY A 781 -2.56 -25.34 34.83
N MET A 782 -2.09 -24.79 33.70
CA MET A 782 -1.98 -23.35 33.49
C MET A 782 -3.34 -22.76 33.06
N PRO A 783 -3.90 -21.77 33.79
CA PRO A 783 -5.11 -21.08 33.34
C PRO A 783 -4.82 -20.15 32.14
N PRO A 784 -5.77 -20.00 31.19
CA PRO A 784 -5.57 -19.23 29.95
C PRO A 784 -5.51 -17.71 30.19
N ILE A 785 -6.32 -17.17 31.10
CA ILE A 785 -6.43 -15.72 31.33
C ILE A 785 -5.12 -15.15 31.86
N PHE A 786 -4.55 -14.16 31.16
CA PHE A 786 -3.36 -13.45 31.58
C PHE A 786 -3.63 -12.50 32.76
N SER A 787 -2.92 -12.69 33.87
CA SER A 787 -2.96 -11.79 35.03
C SER A 787 -1.58 -11.20 35.32
N GLU A 788 -1.54 -9.90 35.63
CA GLU A 788 -0.31 -9.25 36.11
C GLU A 788 0.13 -9.91 37.43
N SER A 789 1.43 -10.17 37.58
CA SER A 789 1.97 -10.73 38.81
C SER A 789 1.71 -9.80 40.00
N ILE A 790 1.07 -10.33 41.05
CA ILE A 790 0.81 -9.60 42.30
C ILE A 790 2.13 -9.10 42.91
N LEU A 791 3.21 -9.88 42.79
CA LEU A 791 4.54 -9.51 43.26
C LEU A 791 5.07 -8.25 42.58
N MET A 792 4.84 -8.09 41.27
CA MET A 792 5.21 -6.85 40.57
C MET A 792 4.36 -5.66 41.03
N LYS A 793 3.07 -5.87 41.34
CA LYS A 793 2.23 -4.80 41.91
C LYS A 793 2.77 -4.39 43.28
N ILE A 794 3.08 -5.35 44.14
CA ILE A 794 3.69 -5.13 45.47
C ILE A 794 5.02 -4.39 45.35
N PHE A 795 5.93 -4.86 44.51
CA PHE A 795 7.24 -4.23 44.34
C PHE A 795 7.13 -2.75 43.92
N HIS A 796 6.26 -2.45 42.95
CA HIS A 796 6.10 -1.07 42.51
C HIS A 796 5.46 -0.14 43.57
N TRP A 797 4.53 -0.66 44.39
CA TRP A 797 3.79 0.16 45.34
C TRP A 797 4.41 0.20 46.73
N LEU A 798 4.96 -0.92 47.22
CA LEU A 798 5.49 -1.06 48.57
C LEU A 798 7.02 -0.98 48.64
N VAL A 799 7.74 -1.10 47.53
CA VAL A 799 9.21 -0.98 47.51
C VAL A 799 9.63 0.30 46.79
N LEU A 800 9.31 0.41 45.50
CA LEU A 800 9.76 1.53 44.65
C LEU A 800 9.23 2.90 45.10
N LEU A 801 7.95 2.99 45.43
CA LEU A 801 7.35 4.27 45.82
C LEU A 801 7.91 4.80 47.15
N PRO A 802 8.03 3.99 48.22
CA PRO A 802 8.75 4.39 49.43
C PRO A 802 10.22 4.73 49.19
N THR A 803 10.94 4.01 48.32
CA THR A 803 12.34 4.35 48.03
C THR A 803 12.51 5.73 47.42
N TRP A 804 11.58 6.19 46.55
CA TRP A 804 11.64 7.55 46.01
C TRP A 804 11.34 8.63 47.04
N ILE A 805 10.47 8.32 48.00
CA ILE A 805 10.20 9.23 49.13
C ILE A 805 11.45 9.35 50.00
N VAL A 806 12.10 8.24 50.35
CA VAL A 806 13.35 8.24 51.13
C VAL A 806 14.47 9.00 50.41
N LEU A 807 14.60 8.81 49.09
CA LEU A 807 15.60 9.50 48.27
C LEU A 807 15.32 11.02 48.19
N GLY A 808 14.04 11.41 48.16
CA GLY A 808 13.61 12.80 48.29
C GLY A 808 13.90 13.42 49.66
N ILE A 809 13.75 12.65 50.74
CA ILE A 809 14.12 13.07 52.11
C ILE A 809 15.65 13.20 52.23
N PHE A 810 16.42 12.30 51.63
CA PHE A 810 17.88 12.40 51.64
C PHE A 810 18.37 13.65 50.88
N THR A 811 17.83 13.91 49.69
CA THR A 811 18.17 15.12 48.91
C THR A 811 17.68 16.41 49.58
N SER A 812 16.60 16.37 50.37
CA SER A 812 16.17 17.53 51.13
C SER A 812 17.12 17.89 52.27
N GLN A 813 17.83 16.91 52.84
CA GLN A 813 18.84 17.11 53.88
C GLN A 813 20.16 17.68 53.32
N GLU A 814 20.59 17.24 52.13
CA GLU A 814 21.88 17.64 51.55
C GLU A 814 21.85 18.98 50.78
N ILE A 815 20.78 19.26 50.04
CA ILE A 815 20.73 20.41 49.10
C ILE A 815 19.66 21.42 49.49
N GLY A 816 18.46 20.96 49.89
CA GLY A 816 17.37 21.82 50.34
C GLY A 816 15.96 21.25 50.13
N GLN A 817 14.99 21.73 50.92
CA GLN A 817 13.62 21.20 50.96
C GLN A 817 12.89 21.24 49.60
N ALA A 818 13.05 22.32 48.85
CA ALA A 818 12.43 22.48 47.53
C ALA A 818 12.98 21.45 46.53
N GLN A 819 14.29 21.19 46.53
CA GLN A 819 14.91 20.23 45.61
C GLN A 819 14.52 18.80 45.95
N GLY A 820 14.47 18.43 47.25
CA GLY A 820 14.01 17.10 47.67
C GLY A 820 12.56 16.80 47.27
N LEU A 821 11.65 17.79 47.39
CA LEU A 821 10.26 17.66 46.93
C LEU A 821 10.18 17.44 45.41
N VAL A 822 10.92 18.23 44.64
CA VAL A 822 10.97 18.12 43.17
C VAL A 822 11.51 16.75 42.73
N VAL A 823 12.56 16.25 43.36
CA VAL A 823 13.12 14.92 43.06
C VAL A 823 12.10 13.81 43.36
N ALA A 824 11.42 13.85 44.51
CA ALA A 824 10.39 12.86 44.84
C ALA A 824 9.20 12.90 43.85
N LEU A 825 8.70 14.10 43.50
CA LEU A 825 7.59 14.26 42.55
C LEU A 825 7.95 13.83 41.12
N THR A 826 9.16 14.16 40.66
CA THR A 826 9.60 13.79 39.31
C THR A 826 9.80 12.28 39.18
N LEU A 827 10.47 11.63 40.14
CA LEU A 827 10.67 10.18 40.11
C LEU A 827 9.35 9.40 40.21
N THR A 828 8.42 9.85 41.05
CA THR A 828 7.08 9.24 41.13
C THR A 828 6.29 9.43 39.82
N MET A 829 6.32 10.63 39.22
CA MET A 829 5.70 10.88 37.91
C MET A 829 6.31 10.00 36.80
N ILE A 830 7.65 9.87 36.75
CA ILE A 830 8.35 9.00 35.78
C ILE A 830 7.93 7.54 35.99
N GLN A 831 7.82 7.06 37.23
CA GLN A 831 7.34 5.71 37.52
C GLN A 831 5.91 5.50 37.03
N PHE A 832 4.98 6.40 37.32
CA PHE A 832 3.59 6.31 36.85
C PHE A 832 3.51 6.36 35.32
N GLY A 833 4.25 7.29 34.69
CA GLY A 833 4.36 7.42 33.25
C GLY A 833 4.91 6.16 32.59
N SER A 834 6.00 5.60 33.11
CA SER A 834 6.62 4.36 32.62
C SER A 834 5.69 3.16 32.73
N ARG A 835 4.93 3.02 33.84
CA ARG A 835 3.92 1.96 33.98
C ARG A 835 2.77 2.12 32.98
N ARG A 836 2.26 3.34 32.81
CA ARG A 836 1.20 3.64 31.83
C ARG A 836 1.68 3.37 30.41
N PHE A 837 2.89 3.81 30.07
CA PHE A 837 3.52 3.60 28.78
C PHE A 837 3.77 2.11 28.49
N SER A 838 4.31 1.36 29.45
CA SER A 838 4.49 -0.10 29.32
C SER A 838 3.17 -0.83 29.06
N ARG A 839 2.09 -0.43 29.78
CA ARG A 839 0.74 -0.95 29.54
C ARG A 839 0.23 -0.60 28.14
N GLN A 840 0.41 0.64 27.68
CA GLN A 840 0.03 1.04 26.32
C GLN A 840 0.80 0.25 25.26
N GLN A 841 2.11 0.06 25.43
CA GLN A 841 2.92 -0.70 24.47
C GLN A 841 2.52 -2.19 24.40
N ARG A 842 1.98 -2.78 25.47
CA ARG A 842 1.43 -4.15 25.43
C ARG A 842 0.15 -4.24 24.60
N ARG A 843 -0.61 -3.16 24.49
CA ARG A 843 -1.84 -3.08 23.67
C ARG A 843 -1.57 -2.88 22.18
N ILE A 844 -0.32 -2.63 21.79
CA ILE A 844 0.02 -2.47 20.37
C ILE A 844 0.11 -3.86 19.73
N ILE A 845 -0.76 -4.12 18.76
CA ILE A 845 -0.78 -5.35 17.97
C ILE A 845 0.34 -5.30 16.93
N ARG A 846 1.18 -6.34 16.92
CA ARG A 846 2.25 -6.53 15.93
C ARG A 846 2.42 -8.00 15.68
N HIS A 847 2.87 -8.35 14.48
CA HIS A 847 3.25 -9.74 14.16
C HIS A 847 4.46 -10.19 15.00
N ARG A 848 5.50 -9.33 15.06
CA ARG A 848 6.75 -9.60 15.79
C ARG A 848 6.91 -8.72 17.02
N ASP A 849 7.63 -9.25 18.00
CA ASP A 849 8.00 -8.56 19.25
C ASP A 849 6.82 -7.91 19.97
N GLN A 850 5.65 -8.55 19.90
CA GLN A 850 4.48 -8.03 20.56
C GLN A 850 4.64 -8.20 22.07
N LYS A 851 4.71 -7.06 22.78
CA LYS A 851 5.06 -7.05 24.21
C LYS A 851 4.09 -7.83 25.09
N ALA A 852 2.79 -7.88 24.74
CA ALA A 852 1.84 -8.72 25.46
C ALA A 852 2.17 -10.21 25.34
N MET A 853 2.47 -10.69 24.13
CA MET A 853 2.79 -12.10 23.87
C MET A 853 4.14 -12.50 24.43
N LEU A 854 5.12 -11.59 24.45
CA LEU A 854 6.39 -11.80 25.17
C LEU A 854 6.19 -12.01 26.68
N VAL A 855 5.27 -11.28 27.30
CA VAL A 855 4.97 -11.45 28.73
C VAL A 855 4.16 -12.74 28.97
N TYR A 856 3.25 -13.06 28.05
CA TYR A 856 2.48 -14.30 28.10
C TYR A 856 3.37 -15.54 27.92
N SER A 857 4.34 -15.51 27.00
CA SER A 857 5.32 -16.57 26.81
C SER A 857 6.23 -16.74 28.03
N LYS A 858 6.67 -15.64 28.66
CA LYS A 858 7.38 -15.69 29.96
C LYS A 858 6.54 -16.31 31.06
N ARG A 859 5.21 -16.10 31.07
CA ARG A 859 4.31 -16.79 32.00
C ARG A 859 4.23 -18.28 31.70
N MET A 860 4.06 -18.68 30.44
CA MET A 860 4.07 -20.10 30.06
C MET A 860 5.34 -20.81 30.53
N LYS A 861 6.50 -20.19 30.35
CA LYS A 861 7.79 -20.70 30.86
C LYS A 861 7.79 -20.89 32.39
N ARG A 862 7.20 -19.96 33.17
CA ARG A 862 7.06 -20.11 34.63
C ARG A 862 6.19 -21.29 35.03
N PHE A 863 5.16 -21.61 34.24
CA PHE A 863 4.32 -22.80 34.42
C PHE A 863 4.93 -24.08 33.80
N LYS A 864 6.17 -24.01 33.27
CA LYS A 864 6.84 -25.11 32.55
C LYS A 864 6.03 -25.60 31.34
N VAL A 865 5.36 -24.66 30.67
CA VAL A 865 4.67 -24.83 29.39
C VAL A 865 5.62 -24.31 28.30
N ALA A 866 6.13 -25.23 27.49
CA ALA A 866 7.05 -25.01 26.38
C ALA A 866 6.70 -25.99 25.24
N PRO A 867 5.77 -25.63 24.34
CA PRO A 867 5.53 -26.43 23.13
C PRO A 867 6.80 -26.45 22.29
N GLU A 868 7.23 -27.64 21.92
CA GLU A 868 8.44 -27.96 21.17
C GLU A 868 8.10 -29.02 20.12
N ARG A 869 8.94 -29.19 19.11
CA ARG A 869 8.75 -30.30 18.14
C ARG A 869 8.69 -31.66 18.83
N SER A 870 9.35 -31.80 19.97
CA SER A 870 9.42 -33.04 20.76
C SER A 870 8.11 -33.41 21.45
N ASN A 871 7.15 -32.49 21.61
CA ASN A 871 5.88 -32.72 22.34
C ASN A 871 4.62 -32.49 21.49
N ILE A 872 4.74 -31.88 20.31
CA ILE A 872 3.63 -31.67 19.37
C ILE A 872 3.48 -32.90 18.45
N PRO A 873 2.25 -33.41 18.23
CA PRO A 873 2.02 -34.48 17.25
C PRO A 873 2.51 -34.11 15.85
N VAL A 874 3.00 -35.10 15.11
CA VAL A 874 3.40 -34.88 13.73
C VAL A 874 2.18 -34.50 12.88
N GLY A 875 2.36 -33.56 11.95
CA GLY A 875 1.31 -33.08 11.04
C GLY A 875 0.35 -32.04 11.63
N THR A 876 0.54 -31.59 12.89
CA THR A 876 -0.29 -30.53 13.50
C THR A 876 -0.34 -29.25 12.65
N HIS A 877 0.74 -28.91 11.95
CA HIS A 877 0.82 -27.70 11.11
C HIS A 877 -0.08 -27.72 9.86
N MET A 878 -0.62 -28.89 9.46
CA MET A 878 -1.55 -29.02 8.31
C MET A 878 -3.03 -28.99 8.74
N LEU A 879 -3.30 -29.23 10.02
CA LEU A 879 -4.66 -29.39 10.54
C LEU A 879 -5.09 -28.25 11.46
N LEU A 880 -4.17 -27.73 12.28
CA LEU A 880 -4.48 -26.70 13.27
C LEU A 880 -4.79 -25.37 12.58
N SER A 881 -6.04 -24.93 12.73
CA SER A 881 -6.52 -23.62 12.26
C SER A 881 -7.06 -22.77 13.40
N GLY A 882 -7.03 -21.45 13.25
CA GLY A 882 -7.56 -20.49 14.21
C GLY A 882 -8.96 -20.01 13.83
N MET A 883 -9.17 -18.68 13.89
CA MET A 883 -10.41 -18.07 13.44
C MET A 883 -10.50 -18.19 11.91
N LEU A 884 -11.65 -18.65 11.44
CA LEU A 884 -11.92 -18.88 10.02
C LEU A 884 -12.87 -17.81 9.51
N VAL A 885 -12.59 -17.31 8.31
CA VAL A 885 -13.45 -16.36 7.59
C VAL A 885 -13.67 -16.85 6.16
N THR A 886 -14.72 -16.39 5.50
CA THR A 886 -14.96 -16.72 4.09
C THR A 886 -14.74 -15.52 3.18
N VAL A 887 -14.21 -15.78 1.99
CA VAL A 887 -14.17 -14.83 0.87
C VAL A 887 -14.66 -15.58 -0.37
N ASN A 888 -15.79 -15.16 -0.93
CA ASN A 888 -16.49 -15.84 -2.02
C ASN A 888 -16.74 -17.33 -1.73
N GLY A 889 -17.05 -17.68 -0.47
CA GLY A 889 -17.25 -19.07 -0.02
C GLY A 889 -15.97 -19.89 0.19
N VAL A 890 -14.79 -19.33 -0.08
CA VAL A 890 -13.49 -19.97 0.23
C VAL A 890 -13.14 -19.71 1.69
N VAL A 891 -12.87 -20.78 2.45
CA VAL A 891 -12.56 -20.70 3.89
C VAL A 891 -11.07 -20.39 4.08
N LEU A 892 -10.76 -19.35 4.85
CA LEU A 892 -9.41 -18.83 5.08
C LEU A 892 -9.12 -18.70 6.58
N ASP A 893 -7.86 -18.96 6.98
CA ASP A 893 -7.43 -18.92 8.39
C ASP A 893 -6.70 -17.61 8.74
N VAL A 894 -7.22 -16.89 9.74
CA VAL A 894 -6.66 -15.63 10.27
C VAL A 894 -5.84 -15.87 11.56
N GLY A 895 -5.83 -17.10 12.07
CA GLY A 895 -5.16 -17.49 13.31
C GLY A 895 -5.92 -17.13 14.57
N LEU A 896 -5.49 -17.64 15.71
CA LEU A 896 -6.10 -17.35 17.01
C LEU A 896 -5.04 -16.78 17.97
N PRO A 897 -4.82 -15.46 17.95
CA PRO A 897 -3.75 -14.86 18.74
C PRO A 897 -4.00 -14.94 20.24
N GLY A 898 -2.95 -15.13 21.03
CA GLY A 898 -3.07 -15.30 22.49
C GLY A 898 -3.63 -14.08 23.27
N TRP A 899 -3.61 -12.88 22.70
CA TRP A 899 -4.23 -11.71 23.35
C TRP A 899 -5.76 -11.77 23.37
N MET A 900 -6.38 -12.69 22.61
CA MET A 900 -7.82 -12.96 22.72
C MET A 900 -8.24 -13.47 24.10
N THR A 901 -7.28 -13.89 24.93
CA THR A 901 -7.52 -14.19 26.35
C THR A 901 -8.06 -12.99 27.15
N GLU A 902 -7.86 -11.74 26.67
CA GLU A 902 -8.44 -10.53 27.26
C GLU A 902 -9.98 -10.45 27.10
N ARG A 903 -10.56 -11.16 26.12
CA ARG A 903 -12.02 -11.23 25.90
C ARG A 903 -12.70 -12.35 26.69
N LEU A 904 -11.95 -13.18 27.40
CA LEU A 904 -12.52 -14.27 28.19
C LEU A 904 -13.22 -13.75 29.45
N PRO A 905 -14.35 -14.34 29.86
CA PRO A 905 -14.99 -14.02 31.13
C PRO A 905 -14.06 -14.36 32.30
N LYS A 906 -14.13 -13.57 33.38
CA LYS A 906 -13.27 -13.73 34.57
C LYS A 906 -13.77 -14.89 35.45
N ASP A 907 -13.24 -16.08 35.18
CA ASP A 907 -13.48 -17.24 36.04
C ASP A 907 -12.57 -17.26 37.28
N SER A 908 -13.06 -17.86 38.37
CA SER A 908 -12.24 -18.16 39.54
C SER A 908 -11.08 -19.09 39.17
N GLU A 909 -9.84 -18.71 39.51
CA GLU A 909 -8.66 -19.54 39.19
C GLU A 909 -8.75 -20.96 39.80
N LYS A 910 -9.45 -21.11 40.93
CA LYS A 910 -9.58 -22.40 41.64
C LYS A 910 -10.41 -23.39 40.82
N SER A 911 -11.53 -22.96 40.23
CA SER A 911 -12.40 -23.82 39.43
C SER A 911 -11.71 -24.26 38.14
N VAL A 912 -11.03 -23.32 37.47
CA VAL A 912 -10.27 -23.59 36.24
C VAL A 912 -9.15 -24.61 36.51
N LYS A 913 -8.35 -24.42 37.56
CA LYS A 913 -7.28 -25.36 37.93
C LYS A 913 -7.83 -26.75 38.28
N ALA A 914 -8.97 -26.84 38.96
CA ALA A 914 -9.60 -28.11 39.27
C ALA A 914 -10.03 -28.87 38.00
N ARG A 915 -10.64 -28.17 37.03
CA ARG A 915 -10.99 -28.74 35.71
C ARG A 915 -9.75 -29.23 34.95
N LEU A 916 -8.71 -28.40 34.86
CA LEU A 916 -7.47 -28.75 34.16
C LEU A 916 -6.77 -29.96 34.81
N ARG A 917 -6.78 -30.09 36.14
CA ARG A 917 -6.23 -31.26 36.84
C ARG A 917 -6.97 -32.55 36.47
N ARG A 918 -8.30 -32.51 36.34
CA ARG A 918 -9.10 -33.69 35.90
C ARG A 918 -8.74 -34.08 34.47
N GLN A 919 -8.63 -33.11 33.57
CA GLN A 919 -8.22 -33.34 32.18
C GLN A 919 -6.78 -33.86 32.09
N ALA A 920 -5.84 -33.29 32.84
CA ALA A 920 -4.46 -33.75 32.89
C ALA A 920 -4.36 -35.22 33.34
N LYS A 921 -5.15 -35.62 34.34
CA LYS A 921 -5.23 -37.02 34.80
C LYS A 921 -5.77 -37.92 33.68
N ALA A 922 -6.79 -37.50 32.94
CA ALA A 922 -7.31 -38.25 31.80
C ALA A 922 -6.25 -38.41 30.70
N MET A 923 -5.57 -37.32 30.31
CA MET A 923 -4.48 -37.37 29.31
C MET A 923 -3.30 -38.26 29.74
N SER A 924 -2.98 -38.30 31.04
CA SER A 924 -1.86 -39.11 31.53
C SER A 924 -2.12 -40.62 31.41
N LYS A 925 -3.39 -41.05 31.37
CA LYS A 925 -3.78 -42.46 31.24
C LYS A 925 -3.65 -42.98 29.81
N SER A 926 -3.78 -42.13 28.79
CA SER A 926 -3.73 -42.53 27.39
C SER A 926 -2.31 -42.49 26.81
N ARG A 927 -2.09 -43.29 25.76
CA ARG A 927 -0.81 -43.40 25.05
C ARG A 927 -0.44 -42.06 24.39
N PRO A 928 0.84 -41.63 24.44
CA PRO A 928 1.26 -40.44 23.70
C PRO A 928 1.11 -40.61 22.18
N PRO A 929 0.76 -39.54 21.44
CA PRO A 929 0.76 -39.52 19.97
C PRO A 929 2.18 -39.72 19.42
N ARG A 930 2.27 -39.90 18.10
CA ARG A 930 3.55 -39.91 17.40
C ARG A 930 4.09 -38.48 17.27
N LEU A 931 5.36 -38.29 17.65
CA LEU A 931 6.03 -36.98 17.71
C LEU A 931 7.13 -36.81 16.65
N GLN A 932 7.56 -37.91 16.01
CA GLN A 932 8.59 -37.92 14.99
C GLN A 932 8.13 -38.63 13.71
N PRO A 933 8.56 -38.17 12.52
CA PRO A 933 8.26 -38.86 11.26
C PRO A 933 8.83 -40.28 11.26
N LEU A 934 8.34 -41.11 10.34
CA LEU A 934 8.86 -42.46 10.12
C LEU A 934 10.19 -42.40 9.37
N GLY A 935 11.08 -43.35 9.67
CA GLY A 935 12.32 -43.52 8.91
C GLY A 935 12.06 -44.06 7.51
N GLU A 936 13.03 -43.89 6.62
CA GLU A 936 12.94 -44.39 5.26
C GLU A 936 12.72 -45.91 5.22
N GLY A 937 11.73 -46.35 4.46
CA GLY A 937 11.41 -47.77 4.29
C GLY A 937 10.99 -48.49 5.57
N TRP A 938 10.66 -47.76 6.65
CA TRP A 938 10.39 -48.33 7.98
C TRP A 938 9.23 -49.34 7.98
N TRP A 939 8.23 -49.13 7.13
CA TRP A 939 7.07 -50.00 6.97
C TRP A 939 7.38 -51.35 6.31
N LEU A 940 8.51 -51.49 5.58
CA LEU A 940 8.91 -52.75 4.94
C LEU A 940 9.24 -53.84 5.97
N LYS A 941 9.56 -53.45 7.21
CA LYS A 941 10.00 -54.35 8.28
C LYS A 941 8.85 -54.82 9.19
N ARG A 942 7.59 -54.52 8.86
CA ARG A 942 6.43 -54.79 9.72
C ARG A 942 5.36 -55.60 8.98
N PRO A 943 4.73 -56.60 9.64
CA PRO A 943 3.67 -57.39 9.02
C PRO A 943 2.48 -56.50 8.64
N LYS A 944 1.81 -56.83 7.53
CA LYS A 944 0.54 -56.21 7.14
C LYS A 944 -0.58 -56.69 8.08
N GLU A 945 -1.57 -55.84 8.32
CA GLU A 945 -2.78 -56.25 9.04
C GLU A 945 -3.65 -57.18 8.19
N GLU A 946 -4.48 -57.99 8.83
CA GLU A 946 -5.47 -58.82 8.14
C GLU A 946 -6.48 -57.94 7.38
N GLY A 947 -6.71 -58.26 6.10
CA GLY A 947 -7.59 -57.48 5.21
C GLY A 947 -6.95 -56.23 4.58
N ALA A 948 -5.62 -56.10 4.59
CA ALA A 948 -4.89 -54.98 3.96
C ALA A 948 -4.94 -54.95 2.42
N ASP A 949 -5.57 -55.93 1.78
CA ASP A 949 -5.74 -55.98 0.31
C ASP A 949 -6.88 -55.06 -0.17
N VAL A 950 -7.81 -54.71 0.73
CA VAL A 950 -8.90 -53.75 0.46
C VAL A 950 -8.47 -52.36 0.94
N PRO A 951 -8.77 -51.28 0.19
CA PRO A 951 -8.55 -49.91 0.65
C PRO A 951 -9.12 -49.67 2.04
N VAL A 952 -8.30 -49.11 2.92
CA VAL A 952 -8.62 -49.00 4.35
C VAL A 952 -9.83 -48.12 4.61
N LEU A 953 -10.02 -47.06 3.85
CA LEU A 953 -11.19 -46.21 3.99
C LEU A 953 -12.46 -46.99 3.65
N GLU A 954 -12.45 -47.82 2.62
CA GLU A 954 -13.57 -48.70 2.27
C GLU A 954 -13.94 -49.63 3.44
N ARG A 955 -12.93 -50.17 4.14
CA ARG A 955 -13.09 -50.99 5.35
C ARG A 955 -13.69 -50.20 6.53
N LEU A 956 -13.25 -48.95 6.76
CA LEU A 956 -13.62 -48.15 7.94
C LEU A 956 -14.92 -47.34 7.79
N ILE A 957 -15.25 -46.88 6.58
CA ILE A 957 -16.47 -46.07 6.32
C ILE A 957 -17.56 -46.85 5.58
N GLY A 958 -17.23 -48.03 5.04
CA GLY A 958 -18.13 -48.86 4.25
C GLY A 958 -18.11 -48.52 2.75
N PRO A 959 -18.49 -49.48 1.88
CA PRO A 959 -18.37 -49.35 0.42
C PRO A 959 -19.27 -48.26 -0.15
N VAL A 960 -20.42 -47.97 0.47
CA VAL A 960 -21.38 -46.97 -0.02
C VAL A 960 -20.82 -45.55 0.11
N ALA A 961 -20.21 -45.21 1.25
CA ALA A 961 -19.59 -43.91 1.46
C ALA A 961 -18.24 -43.75 0.71
N TYR A 962 -17.66 -44.86 0.24
CA TYR A 962 -16.47 -44.88 -0.61
C TYR A 962 -16.79 -44.70 -2.12
N ARG A 963 -18.06 -44.86 -2.54
CA ARG A 963 -18.49 -44.69 -3.95
C ARG A 963 -18.30 -43.24 -4.39
N GLY A 964 -17.49 -43.04 -5.44
CA GLY A 964 -17.21 -41.73 -6.06
C GLY A 964 -15.73 -41.36 -6.09
N ARG A 965 -14.90 -41.92 -5.20
CA ARG A 965 -13.46 -41.66 -5.20
C ARG A 965 -12.76 -42.21 -6.44
N GLN A 966 -13.10 -43.42 -6.87
CA GLN A 966 -12.55 -44.01 -8.10
C GLN A 966 -12.86 -43.15 -9.34
N GLN A 967 -14.07 -42.57 -9.42
CA GLN A 967 -14.44 -41.64 -10.48
C GLN A 967 -13.65 -40.33 -10.40
N TYR A 968 -13.38 -39.83 -9.19
CA TYR A 968 -12.55 -38.64 -8.98
C TYR A 968 -11.10 -38.88 -9.43
N ILE A 969 -10.51 -40.01 -9.05
CA ILE A 969 -9.17 -40.42 -9.49
C ILE A 969 -9.13 -40.51 -11.01
N GLN A 970 -10.09 -41.18 -11.65
CA GLN A 970 -10.18 -41.26 -13.12
C GLN A 970 -10.32 -39.90 -13.80
N LYS A 971 -11.07 -38.97 -13.20
CA LYS A 971 -11.20 -37.59 -13.73
C LYS A 971 -9.90 -36.80 -13.66
N LYS A 972 -9.10 -37.01 -12.60
CA LYS A 972 -7.79 -36.35 -12.44
C LYS A 972 -6.67 -37.03 -13.24
N SER A 973 -6.71 -38.36 -13.38
CA SER A 973 -5.70 -39.14 -14.11
C SER A 973 -5.94 -39.18 -15.62
N GLY A 974 -7.18 -38.98 -16.08
CA GLY A 974 -7.53 -38.94 -17.50
C GLY A 974 -7.04 -37.67 -18.19
N ARG A 975 -6.71 -37.75 -19.49
CA ARG A 975 -6.55 -36.55 -20.33
C ARG A 975 -7.87 -35.77 -20.28
N PRO A 976 -7.87 -34.49 -19.90
CA PRO A 976 -9.11 -33.73 -19.81
C PRO A 976 -9.68 -33.59 -21.22
N ALA A 977 -10.79 -34.28 -21.49
CA ALA A 977 -11.60 -33.99 -22.65
C ALA A 977 -11.99 -32.50 -22.57
N PRO A 978 -11.92 -31.75 -23.68
CA PRO A 978 -12.47 -30.40 -23.69
C PRO A 978 -13.95 -30.53 -23.38
N THR A 979 -14.38 -30.11 -22.19
CA THR A 979 -15.79 -29.94 -21.87
C THR A 979 -16.31 -28.89 -22.83
N LYS A 980 -16.98 -29.34 -23.89
CA LYS A 980 -17.88 -28.51 -24.69
C LYS A 980 -19.06 -28.16 -23.79
N SER A 981 -18.87 -27.21 -22.87
CA SER A 981 -19.98 -26.55 -22.21
C SER A 981 -20.62 -25.63 -23.25
N SER A 982 -21.76 -26.06 -23.81
CA SER A 982 -22.65 -25.19 -24.55
C SER A 982 -23.29 -24.18 -23.58
N SER A 983 -22.56 -23.17 -23.15
CA SER A 983 -23.15 -22.02 -22.46
C SER A 983 -23.56 -21.00 -23.52
N ARG A 984 -24.87 -20.77 -23.62
CA ARG A 984 -25.42 -19.60 -24.32
C ARG A 984 -24.77 -18.33 -23.74
N PRO A 985 -24.55 -17.28 -24.56
CA PRO A 985 -23.84 -16.08 -24.12
C PRO A 985 -24.58 -15.42 -22.96
N GLY A 986 -23.99 -15.52 -21.77
CA GLY A 986 -24.50 -14.91 -20.54
C GLY A 986 -24.18 -13.43 -20.50
N GLN A 987 -25.20 -12.60 -20.25
CA GLN A 987 -25.03 -11.20 -19.86
C GLN A 987 -24.04 -11.08 -18.68
N LYS A 988 -23.34 -9.93 -18.61
CA LYS A 988 -22.56 -9.52 -17.43
C LYS A 988 -23.34 -9.83 -16.16
N ARG A 989 -22.81 -10.73 -15.34
CA ARG A 989 -23.39 -11.13 -14.06
C ARG A 989 -22.77 -10.29 -12.96
N ASN A 990 -23.54 -9.38 -12.37
CA ASN A 990 -23.17 -8.74 -11.11
C ASN A 990 -23.06 -9.82 -10.02
N VAL A 991 -22.31 -9.58 -8.93
CA VAL A 991 -22.22 -10.50 -7.77
C VAL A 991 -23.62 -10.92 -7.28
N SER A 992 -24.62 -10.04 -7.43
CA SER A 992 -26.05 -10.29 -7.17
C SER A 992 -26.73 -11.36 -8.05
N SER A 993 -26.06 -11.88 -9.08
CA SER A 993 -26.55 -12.96 -9.96
C SER A 993 -25.76 -14.27 -9.81
N MET A 994 -24.81 -14.31 -8.87
CA MET A 994 -24.18 -15.54 -8.40
C MET A 994 -25.17 -16.25 -7.45
N ASN A 995 -25.31 -17.58 -7.56
CA ASN A 995 -26.12 -18.35 -6.61
C ASN A 995 -25.38 -18.44 -5.27
N LEU A 996 -25.56 -17.44 -4.41
CA LEU A 996 -24.89 -17.27 -3.11
C LEU A 996 -25.09 -18.50 -2.20
N GLY A 997 -26.30 -19.07 -2.17
CA GLY A 997 -26.61 -20.28 -1.39
C GLY A 997 -25.86 -21.54 -1.83
N ASN A 998 -25.63 -21.74 -3.13
CA ASN A 998 -24.87 -22.90 -3.62
C ASN A 998 -23.37 -22.79 -3.31
N ARG A 999 -22.85 -21.56 -3.15
CA ARG A 999 -21.45 -21.30 -2.80
C ARG A 999 -21.20 -21.31 -1.28
N GLY A 1000 -22.23 -21.54 -0.46
CA GLY A 1000 -22.12 -21.51 1.00
C GLY A 1000 -21.73 -20.13 1.54
N ILE A 1001 -22.07 -19.06 0.80
CA ILE A 1001 -21.81 -17.69 1.22
C ILE A 1001 -22.88 -17.32 2.25
N PRO A 1002 -22.50 -16.81 3.44
CA PRO A 1002 -23.46 -16.41 4.46
C PRO A 1002 -24.38 -15.31 3.96
N GLN A 1003 -25.68 -15.45 4.24
CA GLN A 1003 -26.72 -14.45 3.96
C GLN A 1003 -27.57 -14.25 5.21
N ASN A 1004 -27.71 -13.00 5.64
CA ASN A 1004 -28.60 -12.59 6.70
C ASN A 1004 -30.01 -12.51 6.13
N THR A 1005 -30.97 -13.08 6.84
CA THR A 1005 -32.39 -13.05 6.45
C THR A 1005 -33.07 -11.75 6.83
N ARG A 1006 -32.39 -10.87 7.60
CA ARG A 1006 -32.88 -9.55 7.98
C ARG A 1006 -32.25 -8.46 7.12
N VAL A 1007 -33.11 -7.73 6.41
CA VAL A 1007 -32.76 -6.50 5.68
C VAL A 1007 -32.18 -5.52 6.68
N SER A 1008 -30.92 -5.10 6.50
CA SER A 1008 -30.31 -4.07 7.34
C SER A 1008 -31.10 -2.76 7.22
N GLU A 1009 -31.71 -2.28 8.31
CA GLU A 1009 -32.42 -0.98 8.39
C GLU A 1009 -31.46 0.24 8.40
N ARG A 1010 -30.20 0.07 7.98
CA ARG A 1010 -29.27 1.18 7.92
C ARG A 1010 -29.60 2.04 6.70
N THR A 1011 -30.21 3.19 6.96
CA THR A 1011 -30.63 4.16 5.94
C THR A 1011 -29.44 4.48 5.03
N GLN A 1012 -29.49 3.98 3.80
CA GLN A 1012 -28.56 4.37 2.76
C GLN A 1012 -28.61 5.89 2.64
N ARG A 1013 -27.49 6.57 2.95
CA ARG A 1013 -27.34 7.98 2.61
C ARG A 1013 -27.27 8.10 1.09
N LEU A 1014 -28.45 8.33 0.51
CA LEU A 1014 -28.77 8.90 -0.80
C LEU A 1014 -27.55 9.21 -1.69
N ASN A 1015 -27.28 8.31 -2.63
CA ASN A 1015 -26.75 8.71 -3.92
C ASN A 1015 -27.92 8.85 -4.90
N LYS A 1016 -27.85 9.90 -5.74
CA LYS A 1016 -28.89 10.43 -6.63
C LYS A 1016 -29.63 9.34 -7.43
N PRO A 1017 -30.93 9.52 -7.71
CA PRO A 1017 -31.74 8.50 -8.38
C PRO A 1017 -31.31 8.33 -9.84
N VAL A 1018 -30.84 7.13 -10.17
CA VAL A 1018 -30.90 6.63 -11.55
C VAL A 1018 -32.36 6.30 -11.83
N LYS A 1019 -33.00 7.07 -12.72
CA LYS A 1019 -34.38 6.79 -13.14
C LYS A 1019 -34.44 5.49 -13.93
N ASN A 1020 -35.46 4.68 -13.60
CA ASN A 1020 -36.02 3.53 -14.31
C ASN A 1020 -35.43 2.15 -13.99
N PHE A 1021 -35.86 1.58 -12.86
CA PHE A 1021 -36.10 0.13 -12.76
C PHE A 1021 -37.45 -0.09 -12.06
N LYS A 1022 -38.43 -0.68 -12.75
CA LYS A 1022 -39.69 -1.16 -12.14
C LYS A 1022 -39.39 -2.49 -11.45
N VAL A 1023 -39.53 -2.52 -10.13
CA VAL A 1023 -39.39 -3.75 -9.33
C VAL A 1023 -40.67 -4.57 -9.47
N GLY A 1024 -40.55 -5.76 -10.07
CA GLY A 1024 -41.57 -6.81 -10.02
C GLY A 1024 -41.40 -7.63 -8.74
N THR A 1025 -42.52 -7.89 -8.07
CA THR A 1025 -42.63 -8.69 -6.85
C THR A 1025 -42.15 -10.14 -7.09
N LYS A 1026 -41.15 -10.60 -6.32
CA LYS A 1026 -40.85 -12.04 -6.18
C LYS A 1026 -41.46 -12.54 -4.86
N SER A 1027 -42.15 -13.68 -4.93
CA SER A 1027 -42.80 -14.30 -3.78
C SER A 1027 -41.78 -14.87 -2.79
N THR A 1028 -42.19 -14.91 -1.51
CA THR A 1028 -41.49 -15.58 -0.42
C THR A 1028 -41.27 -17.07 -0.71
N GLY A 1029 -40.08 -17.59 -0.36
CA GLY A 1029 -39.72 -19.00 -0.53
C GLY A 1029 -40.45 -19.95 0.43
N PRO A 1030 -40.39 -21.27 0.19
CA PRO A 1030 -41.32 -22.26 0.75
C PRO A 1030 -41.15 -22.61 2.24
N ASN A 1031 -40.21 -21.99 2.97
CA ASN A 1031 -39.90 -22.34 4.36
C ASN A 1031 -40.23 -21.26 5.40
N VAL A 1032 -41.07 -20.28 5.06
CA VAL A 1032 -41.53 -19.26 6.02
C VAL A 1032 -42.95 -19.58 6.48
N ARG A 1033 -43.11 -19.97 7.75
CA ARG A 1033 -44.43 -19.95 8.39
C ARG A 1033 -44.84 -18.48 8.59
N PRO A 1034 -45.99 -18.03 8.08
CA PRO A 1034 -46.44 -16.67 8.32
C PRO A 1034 -46.86 -16.53 9.78
N SER A 1035 -46.15 -15.71 10.55
CA SER A 1035 -46.60 -15.27 11.87
C SER A 1035 -47.77 -14.30 11.68
N SER A 1036 -48.96 -14.72 12.06
CA SER A 1036 -50.16 -13.89 12.08
C SER A 1036 -50.01 -12.75 13.10
N LEU A 1037 -50.23 -11.53 12.62
CA LEU A 1037 -50.70 -10.31 13.30
C LEU A 1037 -50.51 -10.17 14.82
N ARG A 1038 -49.90 -9.05 15.24
CA ARG A 1038 -50.50 -8.24 16.31
C ARG A 1038 -50.29 -6.74 16.07
N SER A 1039 -51.42 -6.04 16.08
CA SER A 1039 -51.59 -4.60 16.01
C SER A 1039 -51.13 -3.90 17.28
N SER A 1040 -50.78 -2.63 17.11
CA SER A 1040 -50.54 -1.61 18.14
C SER A 1040 -51.57 -1.61 19.29
N THR A 1041 -51.09 -1.43 20.53
CA THR A 1041 -51.38 -0.24 21.37
C THR A 1041 -50.92 -0.41 22.83
N LYS A 1042 -50.44 0.73 23.38
CA LYS A 1042 -50.45 1.22 24.77
C LYS A 1042 -49.28 0.95 25.73
N GLU A 1043 -48.81 2.10 26.22
CA GLU A 1043 -48.01 2.39 27.42
C GLU A 1043 -48.54 1.70 28.67
N SER A 1044 -47.65 1.23 29.54
CA SER A 1044 -47.50 1.64 30.95
C SER A 1044 -46.77 0.56 31.76
N ASP A 1045 -45.99 1.07 32.70
CA ASP A 1045 -45.53 0.50 33.97
C ASP A 1045 -44.33 -0.46 34.03
N ASP A 1046 -43.38 0.05 34.82
CA ASP A 1046 -42.42 -0.62 35.69
C ASP A 1046 -42.82 -2.04 36.10
N ASP A 1047 -41.87 -2.96 36.06
CA ASP A 1047 -41.53 -3.69 37.28
C ASP A 1047 -40.15 -4.36 37.20
N TYR A 1048 -39.45 -4.23 38.31
CA TYR A 1048 -38.33 -5.06 38.73
C TYR A 1048 -38.72 -6.55 38.66
N VAL A 1049 -37.75 -7.45 38.42
CA VAL A 1049 -37.39 -8.53 39.35
C VAL A 1049 -36.31 -9.44 38.75
N SER A 1050 -35.48 -9.84 39.68
CA SER A 1050 -34.23 -10.57 39.67
C SER A 1050 -34.35 -12.10 39.66
N PHE A 1051 -33.20 -12.74 39.39
CA PHE A 1051 -32.74 -14.10 39.78
C PHE A 1051 -33.43 -15.32 39.13
N ASP A 1052 -32.67 -16.08 38.34
CA ASP A 1052 -31.81 -17.18 38.80
C ASP A 1052 -30.63 -17.43 37.85
#